data_AF-G3IBC7-F1
#
_entry.id   AF-G3IBC7-F1
#
_cell.length_a   1.000
_cell.length_b   1.000
_cell.length_c   1.000
_cell.angle_alpha   90.00
_cell.angle_beta   90.00
_cell.angle_gamma   90.00
#
_symmetry.space_group_name_H-M   'P 1'
#
loop_
_entity.id
_entity.type
_entity.pdbx_description
1 polymer ?
#
loop_
_entity_poly.entity_id
_entity_poly.type
_entity_poly.pdbx_seq_one_letter_code
_entity_poly.pdbx_strand_id
1 'polypeptide(L)'
;RELLQSNPYTGPSCLFYPSFVSPELFYISTLLVMVGKFGITSAYSMVYVYTAELYPTVVRNMGVGVSSTASRLGSILSPYFVYLGTEILSKSVRIIFSTLGVCTFFAIGYMVLPLFAYFIRDWQMLLLALTLPGVLCVPLWWFIPESPRWLISQRRFEEAEQIIQKAAKMNSIVAPTVIFDPLELQELNSLKQQKVFILDLFKTRNIATITVMSVMLWMLTSVGYFALSLNVPNLHGDIYLNCFLSGLIEVPAYFTAWLLLRKLPRRYIIAGVLFWGGGVLLLVQVVPEDYSFVSIGLVMLGKFGVTSAFSMLYVFTAELYPTLVRNMAVGTTSMASRVGSIIAPYFVYLGAYNRLLPYIVMGSLTVLIGIITLFFPESFGVALPENLEQMQKVRGASIIPNGFTGLSAVFLTASPEYRCLVPDTVNLSSAWRNHSIPLETKDGRQVPQKCRRYRLDTIANFSALGLEPGVDVDLEQLEQESCLDGWEYSKEIFLSTIVTEWDLVCQNDWKAPFTTSCFYVGVLLGSFISGQLSDRFGRKNVLFLTIGIHTGCSFLQVFSVSYEMFTALFTLVGLGHISNYVAAFVLGTEILSKSIRIIFATLGVCIFFAFGFMVLPLFAYFIRDWRMLQLAITMPGVLCAALWWFIPESPRWLVSQGRIKEAEVIIRRAAKTNGIVAPSTIFDVNEQEEDQNPKKAQSHHIFDLIRTGNIRILTIMSIILWLTISVGYFGLSLATPTLNGNIYLNCFLSAAVEVPAYVLAWLLLQHVTRRYSMAGSLFLGGSVLVLLPLVPSDYNFVSIGLVMLEKFGVTSAYSMLYVFTAELYPTLVRNMAVGITSMASRVGSIIAPYFVYLGEMHLVLSLNLLICLCFCMCVCAFVCVCVCVCVCVWCGV
;
A
#
# COMPACT_ATOMS: atom_id res chain seq x y z
N ARG A 1 20.21 16.90 53.84
CA ARG A 1 19.36 16.53 55.01
C ARG A 1 17.89 16.90 54.82
N GLU A 2 17.52 17.77 53.86
CA GLU A 2 16.11 18.12 53.55
C GLU A 2 15.47 17.33 52.38
N LEU A 3 16.13 16.31 51.82
CA LEU A 3 15.55 15.44 50.78
C LEU A 3 14.90 14.15 51.33
N LEU A 4 14.76 14.02 52.64
CA LEU A 4 14.38 12.76 53.32
C LEU A 4 12.95 12.73 53.91
N GLN A 5 12.07 13.71 53.61
CA GLN A 5 10.78 13.81 54.31
C GLN A 5 9.49 13.87 53.47
N SER A 6 9.48 13.51 52.18
CA SER A 6 8.22 13.53 51.42
C SER A 6 8.04 12.40 50.39
N ASN A 7 7.69 11.20 50.85
CA ASN A 7 6.60 10.39 50.24
C ASN A 7 6.43 9.04 50.96
N PRO A 8 5.29 8.76 51.63
CA PRO A 8 5.02 7.48 52.27
C PRO A 8 4.25 6.46 51.39
N TYR A 9 4.08 6.72 50.08
CA TYR A 9 3.36 5.79 49.19
C TYR A 9 4.03 5.66 47.82
N THR A 10 5.06 4.82 47.73
CA THR A 10 5.50 4.23 46.46
C THR A 10 5.68 2.74 46.67
N GLY A 11 4.91 1.94 45.92
CA GLY A 11 5.05 0.48 45.88
C GLY A 11 6.44 0.02 45.39
N PRO A 12 6.66 -1.29 45.21
CA PRO A 12 7.99 -1.92 45.13
C PRO A 12 8.78 -1.66 43.83
N SER A 13 8.64 -0.47 43.25
CA SER A 13 9.22 -0.05 41.97
C SER A 13 10.52 0.76 42.11
N CYS A 14 10.96 1.09 43.32
CA CYS A 14 12.16 1.92 43.58
C CYS A 14 13.38 1.11 44.08
N LEU A 15 13.55 -0.14 43.64
CA LEU A 15 14.63 -1.03 44.11
C LEU A 15 15.85 -1.11 43.19
N PHE A 16 15.94 -0.29 42.14
CA PHE A 16 17.08 -0.34 41.21
C PHE A 16 17.85 0.98 41.15
N TYR A 17 19.03 0.96 41.77
CA TYR A 17 20.15 1.93 41.81
C TYR A 17 20.15 2.98 42.92
N PRO A 18 21.13 2.93 43.85
CA PRO A 18 21.66 4.13 44.48
C PRO A 18 22.33 4.98 43.40
N SER A 19 22.02 6.27 43.37
CA SER A 19 22.45 7.28 42.40
C SER A 19 23.97 7.59 42.43
N PHE A 20 24.81 6.69 42.94
CA PHE A 20 26.16 6.99 43.44
C PHE A 20 27.31 6.67 42.49
N VAL A 21 27.09 6.03 41.34
CA VAL A 21 28.18 5.70 40.40
C VAL A 21 27.83 6.18 39.00
N SER A 22 28.32 7.37 38.61
CA SER A 22 28.43 7.79 37.21
C SER A 22 29.71 7.16 36.63
N PRO A 23 29.61 6.08 35.84
CA PRO A 23 30.78 5.29 35.49
C PRO A 23 31.17 5.65 34.06
N GLU A 24 31.97 6.71 33.91
CA GLU A 24 32.41 7.13 32.59
C GLU A 24 33.67 6.36 32.17
N LEU A 25 34.70 6.24 33.01
CA LEU A 25 36.00 5.71 32.57
C LEU A 25 36.01 4.18 32.31
N PHE A 26 35.53 3.37 33.26
CA PHE A 26 35.53 1.90 33.14
C PHE A 26 34.67 1.38 31.98
N TYR A 27 33.53 2.04 31.74
CA TYR A 27 32.64 1.64 30.67
C TYR A 27 33.07 2.21 29.32
N ILE A 28 33.74 3.37 29.25
CA ILE A 28 34.32 3.89 27.99
C ILE A 28 35.43 2.99 27.43
N SER A 29 36.31 2.42 28.28
CA SER A 29 37.34 1.47 27.81
C SER A 29 36.73 0.17 27.28
N THR A 30 35.70 -0.33 27.96
CA THR A 30 34.94 -1.52 27.54
C THR A 30 34.10 -1.21 26.27
N LEU A 31 33.61 0.03 26.13
CA LEU A 31 32.94 0.57 24.95
C LEU A 31 33.85 0.51 23.72
N LEU A 32 35.06 1.08 23.82
CA LEU A 32 36.03 1.15 22.72
C LEU A 32 36.40 -0.26 22.21
N VAL A 33 36.51 -1.21 23.12
CA VAL A 33 36.80 -2.62 22.84
C VAL A 33 35.62 -3.32 22.14
N MET A 34 34.38 -3.14 22.62
CA MET A 34 33.17 -3.68 21.97
C MET A 34 32.94 -3.06 20.58
N VAL A 35 33.24 -1.77 20.45
CA VAL A 35 33.07 -0.96 19.25
C VAL A 35 34.09 -1.33 18.17
N GLY A 36 35.36 -1.57 18.53
CA GLY A 36 36.38 -2.09 17.61
C GLY A 36 36.04 -3.48 17.07
N LYS A 37 35.50 -4.36 17.91
CA LYS A 37 34.99 -5.69 17.50
C LYS A 37 33.83 -5.59 16.51
N PHE A 38 32.92 -4.62 16.70
CA PHE A 38 31.77 -4.44 15.81
C PHE A 38 32.17 -3.97 14.41
N GLY A 39 33.13 -3.05 14.29
CA GLY A 39 33.68 -2.59 13.00
C GLY A 39 34.37 -3.72 12.21
N ILE A 40 35.04 -4.61 12.91
CA ILE A 40 35.70 -5.78 12.34
C ILE A 40 34.70 -6.87 11.89
N THR A 41 33.67 -7.14 12.71
CA THR A 41 32.66 -8.18 12.42
C THR A 41 31.68 -7.73 11.31
N SER A 42 31.52 -6.41 11.11
CA SER A 42 30.69 -5.83 10.06
C SER A 42 31.37 -5.79 8.69
N ALA A 43 32.68 -5.52 8.62
CA ALA A 43 33.47 -5.69 7.40
C ALA A 43 33.39 -7.13 6.87
N TYR A 44 33.38 -8.12 7.77
CA TYR A 44 33.16 -9.54 7.45
C TYR A 44 31.73 -9.84 6.93
N SER A 45 30.71 -9.12 7.42
CA SER A 45 29.31 -9.28 7.00
C SER A 45 29.02 -8.77 5.58
N MET A 46 29.78 -7.79 5.08
CA MET A 46 29.67 -7.31 3.69
C MET A 46 30.34 -8.26 2.70
N VAL A 47 31.44 -8.90 3.09
CA VAL A 47 32.16 -9.86 2.23
C VAL A 47 31.38 -11.15 2.04
N TYR A 48 30.58 -11.55 3.04
CA TYR A 48 29.53 -12.56 2.91
C TYR A 48 28.65 -12.35 1.67
N VAL A 49 28.27 -11.12 1.31
CA VAL A 49 27.30 -10.90 0.23
C VAL A 49 27.93 -10.99 -1.16
N TYR A 50 29.23 -10.72 -1.29
CA TYR A 50 29.99 -10.90 -2.54
C TYR A 50 30.50 -12.32 -2.75
N THR A 51 30.39 -13.20 -1.75
CA THR A 51 30.90 -14.58 -1.87
C THR A 51 30.23 -15.40 -2.97
N ALA A 52 28.96 -15.13 -3.32
CA ALA A 52 28.26 -15.88 -4.36
C ALA A 52 28.86 -15.67 -5.77
N GLU A 53 29.49 -14.52 -6.02
CA GLU A 53 30.15 -14.24 -7.30
C GLU A 53 31.60 -14.74 -7.34
N LEU A 54 32.21 -14.96 -6.17
CA LEU A 54 33.63 -15.32 -6.02
C LEU A 54 33.89 -16.84 -6.07
N TYR A 55 32.91 -17.68 -5.72
CA TYR A 55 33.10 -19.14 -5.72
C TYR A 55 32.79 -19.78 -7.09
N PRO A 56 33.61 -20.76 -7.54
CA PRO A 56 33.27 -21.66 -8.65
C PRO A 56 31.96 -22.39 -8.35
N THR A 57 31.14 -22.64 -9.39
CA THR A 57 29.79 -23.24 -9.28
C THR A 57 29.75 -24.51 -8.42
N VAL A 58 30.81 -25.32 -8.46
CA VAL A 58 30.91 -26.62 -7.77
C VAL A 58 31.05 -26.47 -6.24
N VAL A 59 31.66 -25.39 -5.74
CA VAL A 59 31.95 -25.19 -4.30
C VAL A 59 31.16 -24.03 -3.68
N ARG A 60 30.46 -23.27 -4.52
CA ARG A 60 29.68 -22.07 -4.16
C ARG A 60 28.71 -22.30 -3.02
N ASN A 61 27.92 -23.37 -3.07
CA ASN A 61 26.92 -23.64 -2.04
C ASN A 61 27.55 -23.97 -0.67
N MET A 62 28.70 -24.65 -0.66
CA MET A 62 29.39 -25.03 0.57
C MET A 62 30.18 -23.85 1.16
N GLY A 63 30.89 -23.10 0.32
CA GLY A 63 31.61 -21.88 0.72
C GLY A 63 30.69 -20.77 1.21
N VAL A 64 29.54 -20.57 0.54
CA VAL A 64 28.47 -19.66 0.98
C VAL A 64 27.82 -20.18 2.28
N GLY A 65 27.65 -21.50 2.44
CA GLY A 65 27.09 -22.11 3.65
C GLY A 65 27.96 -21.91 4.91
N VAL A 66 29.28 -22.12 4.79
CA VAL A 66 30.24 -21.93 5.89
C VAL A 66 30.42 -20.45 6.22
N SER A 67 30.56 -19.57 5.23
CA SER A 67 30.67 -18.12 5.44
C SER A 67 29.38 -17.53 6.04
N SER A 68 28.21 -17.99 5.59
CA SER A 68 26.88 -17.73 6.18
C SER A 68 26.85 -18.07 7.66
N THR A 69 27.34 -19.25 8.05
CA THR A 69 27.26 -19.74 9.43
C THR A 69 28.15 -18.91 10.37
N ALA A 70 29.35 -18.56 9.92
CA ALA A 70 30.28 -17.72 10.68
C ALA A 70 29.84 -16.25 10.75
N SER A 71 29.26 -15.69 9.68
CA SER A 71 28.69 -14.32 9.68
C SER A 71 27.49 -14.22 10.63
N ARG A 72 26.68 -15.29 10.66
CA ARG A 72 25.53 -15.42 11.57
C ARG A 72 25.94 -15.48 13.03
N LEU A 73 27.02 -16.17 13.39
CA LEU A 73 27.59 -16.17 14.76
C LEU A 73 27.95 -14.76 15.25
N GLY A 74 28.58 -13.93 14.41
CA GLY A 74 28.87 -12.54 14.73
C GLY A 74 27.61 -11.67 14.89
N SER A 75 26.59 -11.92 14.07
CA SER A 75 25.30 -11.22 14.13
C SER A 75 24.41 -11.63 15.31
N ILE A 76 24.54 -12.86 15.83
CA ILE A 76 23.82 -13.34 17.03
C ILE A 76 24.35 -12.64 18.29
N LEU A 77 25.65 -12.35 18.32
CA LEU A 77 26.29 -11.66 19.44
C LEU A 77 26.06 -10.13 19.42
N SER A 78 25.77 -9.55 18.26
CA SER A 78 25.61 -8.11 18.07
C SER A 78 24.47 -7.48 18.93
N PRO A 79 23.25 -8.03 18.95
CA PRO A 79 22.17 -7.56 19.82
C PRO A 79 22.51 -7.71 21.30
N TYR A 80 23.23 -8.78 21.67
CA TYR A 80 23.68 -9.02 23.04
C TYR A 80 24.65 -7.92 23.50
N PHE A 81 25.60 -7.48 22.66
CA PHE A 81 26.52 -6.37 23.00
C PHE A 81 25.84 -5.00 23.02
N VAL A 82 24.94 -4.71 22.08
CA VAL A 82 24.13 -3.47 22.11
C VAL A 82 23.32 -3.44 23.41
N TYR A 83 22.74 -4.57 23.79
CA TYR A 83 21.95 -4.71 25.01
C TYR A 83 22.80 -4.53 26.26
N LEU A 84 23.91 -5.27 26.37
CA LEU A 84 24.88 -5.16 27.46
C LEU A 84 25.35 -3.73 27.64
N GLY A 85 25.73 -3.04 26.56
CA GLY A 85 26.09 -1.63 26.60
C GLY A 85 24.94 -0.72 27.01
N THR A 86 23.70 -0.97 26.56
CA THR A 86 22.56 -0.16 27.02
C THR A 86 22.26 -0.37 28.50
N GLU A 87 22.38 -1.58 29.04
CA GLU A 87 22.12 -1.88 30.46
C GLU A 87 23.17 -1.30 31.40
N ILE A 88 24.40 -1.23 30.91
CA ILE A 88 25.58 -0.76 31.62
C ILE A 88 25.65 0.78 31.66
N LEU A 89 25.25 1.46 30.59
CA LEU A 89 25.42 2.91 30.42
C LEU A 89 24.28 3.73 31.02
N SER A 90 24.60 4.95 31.45
CA SER A 90 23.63 5.94 31.94
C SER A 90 22.66 6.40 30.83
N LYS A 91 21.48 6.93 31.19
CA LYS A 91 20.43 7.33 30.22
C LYS A 91 20.95 8.27 29.11
N SER A 92 21.81 9.23 29.46
CA SER A 92 22.36 10.23 28.52
C SER A 92 23.37 9.62 27.54
N VAL A 93 24.17 8.65 28.02
CA VAL A 93 25.23 8.00 27.23
C VAL A 93 24.67 6.84 26.40
N ARG A 94 23.58 6.19 26.84
CA ARG A 94 22.90 5.10 26.12
C ARG A 94 22.50 5.49 24.70
N ILE A 95 21.91 6.67 24.53
CA ILE A 95 21.47 7.16 23.21
C ILE A 95 22.67 7.40 22.30
N ILE A 96 23.74 7.99 22.83
CA ILE A 96 24.98 8.26 22.08
C ILE A 96 25.64 6.94 21.66
N PHE A 97 25.70 5.95 22.55
CA PHE A 97 26.26 4.64 22.24
C PHE A 97 25.43 3.87 21.21
N SER A 98 24.11 3.81 21.36
CA SER A 98 23.25 3.01 20.49
C SER A 98 23.09 3.59 19.09
N THR A 99 23.14 4.91 18.94
CA THR A 99 22.92 5.59 17.64
C THR A 99 24.22 6.04 16.97
N LEU A 100 25.17 6.60 17.74
CA LEU A 100 26.43 7.08 17.20
C LEU A 100 27.50 5.99 17.27
N GLY A 101 27.71 5.40 18.45
CA GLY A 101 28.83 4.49 18.71
C GLY A 101 28.81 3.19 17.88
N VAL A 102 27.70 2.46 17.85
CA VAL A 102 27.66 1.16 17.14
C VAL A 102 27.56 1.34 15.62
N CYS A 103 26.79 2.33 15.17
CA CYS A 103 26.50 2.53 13.74
C CYS A 103 27.63 3.24 12.98
N THR A 104 28.33 4.21 13.59
CA THR A 104 29.46 4.88 12.89
C THR A 104 30.63 3.94 12.62
N PHE A 105 30.89 2.97 13.49
CA PHE A 105 31.97 2.00 13.28
C PHE A 105 31.62 0.95 12.23
N PHE A 106 30.34 0.65 12.04
CA PHE A 106 29.87 -0.11 10.88
C PHE A 106 30.19 0.65 9.59
N ALA A 107 29.88 1.95 9.52
CA ALA A 107 30.20 2.79 8.37
C ALA A 107 31.72 2.89 8.12
N ILE A 108 32.53 3.00 9.18
CA ILE A 108 34.00 2.98 9.07
C ILE A 108 34.49 1.65 8.51
N GLY A 109 33.99 0.52 9.01
CA GLY A 109 34.32 -0.80 8.46
C GLY A 109 33.94 -0.92 6.98
N TYR A 110 32.78 -0.38 6.60
CA TYR A 110 32.31 -0.40 5.23
C TYR A 110 33.13 0.52 4.29
N MET A 111 33.61 1.68 4.77
CA MET A 111 34.55 2.55 4.04
C MET A 111 35.94 1.93 3.89
N VAL A 112 36.38 1.13 4.86
CA VAL A 112 37.69 0.46 4.84
C VAL A 112 37.69 -0.76 3.91
N LEU A 113 36.54 -1.40 3.68
CA LEU A 113 36.41 -2.55 2.77
C LEU A 113 36.94 -2.29 1.35
N PRO A 114 36.53 -1.23 0.61
CA PRO A 114 37.06 -0.97 -0.73
C PRO A 114 38.57 -0.69 -0.72
N LEU A 115 39.14 -0.16 0.37
CA LEU A 115 40.58 0.04 0.50
C LEU A 115 41.34 -1.30 0.53
N PHE A 116 40.88 -2.26 1.34
CA PHE A 116 41.45 -3.62 1.36
C PHE A 116 41.26 -4.33 0.02
N ALA A 117 40.09 -4.20 -0.59
CA ALA A 117 39.78 -4.80 -1.89
C ALA A 117 40.59 -4.18 -3.05
N TYR A 118 41.04 -2.93 -2.92
CA TYR A 118 41.90 -2.27 -3.90
C TYR A 118 43.32 -2.84 -3.90
N PHE A 119 43.89 -3.08 -2.70
CA PHE A 119 45.25 -3.61 -2.54
C PHE A 119 45.31 -5.14 -2.69
N ILE A 120 44.30 -5.86 -2.18
CA ILE A 120 44.23 -7.33 -2.20
C ILE A 120 43.18 -7.73 -3.23
N ARG A 121 43.63 -7.96 -4.46
CA ARG A 121 42.77 -8.33 -5.59
C ARG A 121 42.41 -9.82 -5.60
N ASP A 122 43.22 -10.66 -4.98
CA ASP A 122 42.91 -12.08 -4.82
C ASP A 122 41.82 -12.25 -3.75
N TRP A 123 40.73 -12.91 -4.12
CA TRP A 123 39.55 -13.02 -3.26
C TRP A 123 39.77 -13.91 -2.03
N GLN A 124 40.65 -14.91 -2.11
CA GLN A 124 40.98 -15.79 -0.99
C GLN A 124 41.80 -15.02 0.04
N MET A 125 42.79 -14.28 -0.44
CA MET A 125 43.62 -13.42 0.41
C MET A 125 42.82 -12.25 0.98
N LEU A 126 41.87 -11.71 0.23
CA LEU A 126 40.96 -10.67 0.72
C LEU A 126 40.09 -11.20 1.86
N LEU A 127 39.49 -12.38 1.69
CA LEU A 127 38.70 -13.05 2.73
C LEU A 127 39.54 -13.36 3.98
N LEU A 128 40.78 -13.82 3.80
CA LEU A 128 41.71 -14.08 4.91
C LEU A 128 42.09 -12.78 5.64
N ALA A 129 42.41 -11.71 4.90
CA ALA A 129 42.77 -10.41 5.46
C ALA A 129 41.62 -9.79 6.27
N LEU A 130 40.37 -10.05 5.86
CA LEU A 130 39.18 -9.55 6.56
C LEU A 130 38.76 -10.39 7.77
N THR A 131 39.18 -11.66 7.84
CA THR A 131 38.91 -12.54 8.99
C THR A 131 39.94 -12.38 10.11
N LEU A 132 41.19 -12.02 9.78
CA LEU A 132 42.28 -11.82 10.74
C LEU A 132 41.93 -10.87 11.90
N PRO A 133 41.30 -9.69 11.67
CA PRO A 133 40.95 -8.79 12.76
C PRO A 133 39.87 -9.40 13.67
N GLY A 134 39.00 -10.28 13.14
CA GLY A 134 37.95 -10.96 13.91
C GLY A 134 38.53 -11.94 14.93
N VAL A 135 39.61 -12.64 14.55
CA VAL A 135 40.37 -13.53 15.45
C VAL A 135 41.07 -12.74 16.55
N LEU A 136 41.62 -11.57 16.23
CA LEU A 136 42.22 -10.66 17.22
C LEU A 136 41.20 -10.13 18.25
N CYS A 137 39.90 -10.24 17.96
CA CYS A 137 38.83 -9.85 18.88
C CYS A 137 38.37 -10.97 19.85
N VAL A 138 38.88 -12.20 19.73
CA VAL A 138 38.53 -13.33 20.63
C VAL A 138 39.04 -13.11 22.07
N PRO A 139 40.30 -12.66 22.30
CA PRO A 139 40.80 -12.36 23.64
C PRO A 139 40.02 -11.27 24.38
N LEU A 140 39.26 -10.44 23.66
CA LEU A 140 38.44 -9.37 24.25
C LEU A 140 37.33 -9.91 25.15
N TRP A 141 36.92 -11.18 25.00
CA TRP A 141 35.97 -11.82 25.91
C TRP A 141 36.47 -11.85 27.36
N TRP A 142 37.78 -11.94 27.60
CA TRP A 142 38.36 -11.92 28.95
C TRP A 142 38.24 -10.56 29.65
N PHE A 143 38.01 -9.49 28.90
CA PHE A 143 37.96 -8.13 29.43
C PHE A 143 36.54 -7.60 29.63
N ILE A 144 35.53 -8.24 29.04
CA ILE A 144 34.13 -7.80 29.11
C ILE A 144 33.44 -8.48 30.30
N PRO A 145 33.10 -7.75 31.37
CA PRO A 145 32.32 -8.31 32.47
C PRO A 145 30.85 -8.50 32.07
N GLU A 146 30.18 -9.47 32.72
CA GLU A 146 28.74 -9.70 32.57
C GLU A 146 27.91 -8.55 33.18
N SER A 147 26.66 -8.39 32.73
CA SER A 147 25.74 -7.36 33.23
C SER A 147 25.40 -7.56 34.73
N PRO A 148 25.64 -6.56 35.61
CA PRO A 148 25.26 -6.67 37.02
C PRO A 148 23.76 -6.84 37.23
N ARG A 149 22.93 -6.23 36.36
CA ARG A 149 21.46 -6.32 36.42
C ARG A 149 20.98 -7.74 36.09
N TRP A 150 21.59 -8.36 35.10
CA TRP A 150 21.29 -9.74 34.75
C TRP A 150 21.73 -10.69 35.87
N LEU A 151 22.92 -10.51 36.44
CA LEU A 151 23.40 -11.31 37.58
C LEU A 151 22.45 -11.22 38.79
N ILE A 152 21.96 -10.01 39.11
CA ILE A 152 20.93 -9.79 40.14
C ILE A 152 19.63 -10.54 39.78
N SER A 153 19.19 -10.49 38.52
CA SER A 153 17.99 -11.21 38.06
C SER A 153 18.13 -12.74 38.14
N GLN A 154 19.36 -13.26 38.01
CA GLN A 154 19.70 -14.67 38.11
C GLN A 154 20.07 -15.09 39.54
N ARG A 155 19.95 -14.19 40.53
CA ARG A 155 20.30 -14.41 41.95
C ARG A 155 21.79 -14.67 42.22
N ARG A 156 22.67 -14.24 41.30
CA ARG A 156 24.14 -14.28 41.44
C ARG A 156 24.64 -12.95 42.03
N PHE A 157 24.27 -12.68 43.27
CA PHE A 157 24.47 -11.36 43.89
C PHE A 157 25.94 -11.06 44.22
N GLU A 158 26.71 -12.06 44.66
CA GLU A 158 28.13 -11.90 44.98
C GLU A 158 28.96 -11.46 43.77
N GLU A 159 28.70 -12.04 42.60
CA GLU A 159 29.40 -11.67 41.36
C GLU A 159 29.03 -10.25 40.89
N ALA A 160 27.75 -9.88 41.03
CA ALA A 160 27.29 -8.53 40.73
C ALA A 160 27.97 -7.50 41.64
N GLU A 161 28.09 -7.82 42.93
CA GLU A 161 28.75 -6.96 43.91
C GLU A 161 30.25 -6.77 43.60
N GLN A 162 30.95 -7.85 43.26
CA GLN A 162 32.36 -7.80 42.87
C GLN A 162 32.60 -6.88 41.65
N ILE A 163 31.72 -6.95 40.64
CA ILE A 163 31.80 -6.08 39.45
C ILE A 163 31.56 -4.62 39.82
N ILE A 164 30.57 -4.35 40.68
CA ILE A 164 30.23 -2.98 41.12
C ILE A 164 31.37 -2.38 41.96
N GLN A 165 31.95 -3.15 42.88
CA GLN A 165 33.09 -2.70 43.69
C GLN A 165 34.34 -2.44 42.83
N LYS A 166 34.60 -3.29 41.83
CA LYS A 166 35.69 -3.08 40.86
C LYS A 166 35.49 -1.80 40.04
N ALA A 167 34.26 -1.54 39.60
CA ALA A 167 33.90 -0.31 38.89
C ALA A 167 34.03 0.93 39.78
N ALA A 168 33.61 0.87 41.05
CA ALA A 168 33.76 1.96 42.01
C ALA A 168 35.23 2.29 42.28
N LYS A 169 36.07 1.25 42.45
CA LYS A 169 37.52 1.39 42.64
C LYS A 169 38.22 2.05 41.45
N MET A 170 37.86 1.68 40.22
CA MET A 170 38.42 2.29 39.00
C MET A 170 37.96 3.73 38.76
N ASN A 171 36.75 4.07 39.17
CA ASN A 171 36.23 5.44 39.10
C ASN A 171 36.65 6.31 40.30
N SER A 172 37.46 5.78 41.22
CA SER A 172 37.90 6.46 42.46
C SER A 172 36.75 6.94 43.36
N ILE A 173 35.64 6.19 43.39
CA ILE A 173 34.47 6.47 44.23
C ILE A 173 34.47 5.49 45.42
N VAL A 174 34.24 5.98 46.63
CA VAL A 174 34.10 5.14 47.83
C VAL A 174 32.74 4.44 47.78
N ALA A 175 32.75 3.11 47.60
CA ALA A 175 31.54 2.30 47.62
C ALA A 175 31.01 2.15 49.06
N PRO A 176 29.68 2.15 49.29
CA PRO A 176 29.10 1.85 50.59
C PRO A 176 29.42 0.41 51.04
N THR A 177 29.51 0.20 52.37
CA THR A 177 29.90 -1.10 52.96
C THR A 177 28.86 -2.21 52.83
N VAL A 178 27.60 -1.86 52.55
CA VAL A 178 26.52 -2.80 52.23
C VAL A 178 25.87 -2.29 50.94
N ILE A 179 26.04 -3.02 49.85
CA ILE A 179 25.49 -2.68 48.53
C ILE A 179 24.08 -3.26 48.35
N PHE A 180 23.85 -4.48 48.87
CA PHE A 180 22.54 -5.14 48.87
C PHE A 180 22.17 -5.53 50.30
N ASP A 181 20.98 -5.12 50.76
CA ASP A 181 20.50 -5.45 52.10
C ASP A 181 20.00 -6.92 52.15
N PRO A 182 20.46 -7.77 53.08
CA PRO A 182 20.08 -9.19 53.13
C PRO A 182 18.57 -9.43 53.31
N LEU A 183 17.84 -8.48 53.90
CA LEU A 183 16.37 -8.53 54.04
C LEU A 183 15.66 -8.36 52.68
N GLU A 184 16.11 -7.42 51.85
CA GLU A 184 15.56 -7.19 50.51
C GLU A 184 15.85 -8.36 49.55
N LEU A 185 17.02 -8.99 49.71
CA LEU A 185 17.42 -10.22 48.99
C LEU A 185 16.46 -11.38 49.28
N GLN A 186 15.98 -11.48 50.53
CA GLN A 186 15.05 -12.52 50.95
C GLN A 186 13.63 -12.30 50.41
N GLU A 187 13.17 -11.04 50.32
CA GLU A 187 11.92 -10.67 49.65
C GLU A 187 11.99 -10.93 48.13
N LEU A 188 13.09 -10.57 47.46
CA LEU A 188 13.28 -10.85 46.03
C LEU A 188 13.28 -12.36 45.72
N ASN A 189 13.86 -13.17 46.62
CA ASN A 189 13.89 -14.62 46.47
C ASN A 189 12.49 -15.26 46.58
N SER A 190 11.56 -14.61 47.31
CA SER A 190 10.17 -15.05 47.47
C SER A 190 9.28 -14.76 46.25
N LEU A 191 9.65 -13.78 45.41
CA LEU A 191 8.93 -13.43 44.18
C LEU A 191 9.20 -14.47 43.08
N LYS A 192 8.14 -15.12 42.58
CA LYS A 192 8.21 -16.01 41.41
C LYS A 192 8.46 -15.20 40.13
N GLN A 193 9.56 -15.47 39.43
CA GLN A 193 9.80 -14.95 38.08
C GLN A 193 8.72 -15.47 37.12
N GLN A 194 8.00 -14.54 36.47
CA GLN A 194 7.08 -14.88 35.41
C GLN A 194 7.89 -15.16 34.15
N LYS A 195 7.96 -16.44 33.73
CA LYS A 195 8.57 -16.81 32.45
C LYS A 195 7.68 -16.30 31.32
N VAL A 196 8.20 -15.41 30.50
CA VAL A 196 7.49 -14.85 29.34
C VAL A 196 8.04 -15.47 28.06
N PHE A 197 7.15 -15.89 27.17
CA PHE A 197 7.50 -16.56 25.90
C PHE A 197 7.27 -15.62 24.71
N ILE A 198 7.87 -15.91 23.57
CA ILE A 198 7.68 -15.13 22.32
C ILE A 198 6.19 -15.08 21.92
N LEU A 199 5.43 -16.15 22.18
CA LEU A 199 3.98 -16.20 21.95
C LEU A 199 3.21 -15.13 22.75
N ASP A 200 3.75 -14.63 23.86
CA ASP A 200 3.11 -13.57 24.64
C ASP A 200 3.09 -12.22 23.89
N LEU A 201 3.92 -12.02 22.86
CA LEU A 201 3.84 -10.86 21.95
C LEU A 201 2.53 -10.82 21.15
N PHE A 202 1.89 -11.98 20.98
CA PHE A 202 0.64 -12.13 20.24
C PHE A 202 -0.57 -12.34 21.16
N LYS A 203 -0.38 -12.28 22.47
CA LYS A 203 -1.43 -12.57 23.47
C LYS A 203 -2.52 -11.53 23.53
N THR A 204 -2.15 -10.24 23.48
CA THR A 204 -3.11 -9.14 23.48
C THR A 204 -3.14 -8.48 22.11
N ARG A 205 -4.35 -8.15 21.66
CA ARG A 205 -4.61 -7.64 20.32
C ARG A 205 -3.84 -6.36 19.97
N ASN A 206 -3.61 -5.47 20.93
CA ASN A 206 -2.84 -4.25 20.71
C ASN A 206 -1.36 -4.56 20.43
N ILE A 207 -0.77 -5.46 21.21
CA ILE A 207 0.64 -5.84 21.11
C ILE A 207 0.87 -6.66 19.85
N ALA A 208 -0.05 -7.56 19.51
CA ALA A 208 -0.02 -8.29 18.25
C ALA A 208 0.00 -7.35 17.05
N THR A 209 -0.84 -6.30 17.04
CA THR A 209 -0.91 -5.32 15.95
C THR A 209 0.40 -4.55 15.81
N ILE A 210 0.92 -4.02 16.92
CA ILE A 210 2.19 -3.30 16.95
C ILE A 210 3.32 -4.21 16.51
N THR A 211 3.27 -5.50 16.86
CA THR A 211 4.28 -6.50 16.48
C THR A 211 4.23 -6.84 15.00
N VAL A 212 3.05 -7.06 14.43
CA VAL A 212 2.91 -7.31 12.98
C VAL A 212 3.36 -6.07 12.18
N MET A 213 2.93 -4.88 12.57
CA MET A 213 3.37 -3.63 11.93
C MET A 213 4.88 -3.43 12.07
N SER A 214 5.46 -3.71 13.24
CA SER A 214 6.91 -3.60 13.48
C SER A 214 7.69 -4.63 12.66
N VAL A 215 7.19 -5.85 12.53
CA VAL A 215 7.77 -6.90 11.69
C VAL A 215 7.80 -6.46 10.22
N MET A 216 6.70 -5.91 9.70
CA MET A 216 6.66 -5.37 8.33
C MET A 216 7.60 -4.18 8.15
N LEU A 217 7.65 -3.27 9.13
CA LEU A 217 8.53 -2.10 9.13
C LEU A 217 10.01 -2.48 9.05
N TRP A 218 10.44 -3.43 9.87
CA TRP A 218 11.81 -3.94 9.85
C TRP A 218 12.13 -4.71 8.57
N MET A 219 11.20 -5.52 8.09
CA MET A 219 11.38 -6.30 6.87
C MET A 219 11.55 -5.40 5.64
N LEU A 220 10.62 -4.47 5.38
CA LEU A 220 10.65 -3.62 4.19
C LEU A 220 11.79 -2.59 4.21
N THR A 221 12.09 -2.01 5.38
CA THR A 221 13.24 -1.09 5.52
C THR A 221 14.56 -1.83 5.29
N SER A 222 14.66 -3.10 5.73
CA SER A 222 15.83 -3.95 5.50
C SER A 222 16.01 -4.32 4.03
N VAL A 223 14.92 -4.64 3.32
CA VAL A 223 14.96 -4.85 1.86
C VAL A 223 15.58 -3.62 1.19
N GLY A 224 15.09 -2.41 1.47
CA GLY A 224 15.62 -1.18 0.90
C GLY A 224 17.09 -0.95 1.25
N TYR A 225 17.48 -1.16 2.50
CA TYR A 225 18.87 -0.94 2.96
C TYR A 225 19.87 -1.88 2.29
N PHE A 226 19.59 -3.18 2.30
CA PHE A 226 20.50 -4.17 1.73
C PHE A 226 20.46 -4.17 0.21
N ALA A 227 19.31 -3.97 -0.43
CA ALA A 227 19.22 -3.94 -1.88
C ALA A 227 19.96 -2.72 -2.46
N LEU A 228 19.85 -1.53 -1.84
CA LEU A 228 20.66 -0.37 -2.24
C LEU A 228 22.15 -0.60 -2.05
N SER A 229 22.55 -1.20 -0.93
CA SER A 229 23.95 -1.50 -0.65
C SER A 229 24.54 -2.56 -1.59
N LEU A 230 23.71 -3.48 -2.07
CA LEU A 230 24.09 -4.50 -3.04
C LEU A 230 24.10 -4.00 -4.47
N ASN A 231 23.32 -2.96 -4.78
CA ASN A 231 23.27 -2.40 -6.12
C ASN A 231 24.41 -1.41 -6.41
N VAL A 232 25.25 -1.09 -5.42
CA VAL A 232 26.36 -0.12 -5.56
C VAL A 232 27.35 -0.48 -6.67
N PRO A 233 27.77 -1.74 -6.88
CA PRO A 233 28.65 -2.10 -7.99
C PRO A 233 28.03 -1.91 -9.37
N ASN A 234 26.69 -1.96 -9.45
CA ASN A 234 25.95 -1.76 -10.70
C ASN A 234 25.77 -0.27 -11.04
N LEU A 235 26.22 0.64 -10.17
CA LEU A 235 26.24 2.08 -10.47
C LEU A 235 27.36 2.40 -11.45
N HIS A 236 27.12 3.40 -12.30
CA HIS A 236 28.12 3.92 -13.22
C HIS A 236 29.35 4.45 -12.47
N GLY A 237 30.55 4.28 -13.03
CA GLY A 237 31.81 4.77 -12.46
C GLY A 237 32.67 3.68 -11.81
N ASP A 238 33.62 4.12 -10.96
CA ASP A 238 34.52 3.21 -10.25
C ASP A 238 33.81 2.52 -9.08
N ILE A 239 33.80 1.19 -9.10
CA ILE A 239 33.16 0.33 -8.10
C ILE A 239 33.72 0.60 -6.69
N TYR A 240 35.03 0.82 -6.56
CA TYR A 240 35.67 1.07 -5.27
C TYR A 240 35.26 2.43 -4.70
N LEU A 241 35.21 3.45 -5.55
CA LEU A 241 34.78 4.80 -5.17
C LEU A 241 33.30 4.82 -4.79
N ASN A 242 32.44 4.17 -5.59
CA ASN A 242 31.01 4.07 -5.32
C ASN A 242 30.74 3.32 -4.00
N CYS A 243 31.49 2.25 -3.73
CA CYS A 243 31.43 1.52 -2.46
C CYS A 243 31.88 2.38 -1.27
N PHE A 244 32.98 3.13 -1.42
CA PHE A 244 33.46 4.06 -0.40
C PHE A 244 32.45 5.18 -0.11
N LEU A 245 31.88 5.81 -1.16
CA LEU A 245 30.84 6.83 -1.03
C LEU A 245 29.58 6.28 -0.36
N SER A 246 29.22 5.03 -0.66
CA SER A 246 28.09 4.31 -0.03
C SER A 246 28.32 4.06 1.46
N GLY A 247 29.56 3.88 1.92
CA GLY A 247 29.89 3.85 3.35
C GLY A 247 29.99 5.23 3.98
N LEU A 248 30.53 6.19 3.25
CA LEU A 248 30.69 7.57 3.72
C LEU A 248 29.35 8.23 4.04
N ILE A 249 28.31 7.99 3.23
CA ILE A 249 26.98 8.58 3.41
C ILE A 249 26.22 8.05 4.65
N GLU A 250 26.62 6.90 5.19
CA GLU A 250 25.99 6.36 6.41
C GLU A 250 26.37 7.18 7.65
N VAL A 251 27.59 7.72 7.71
CA VAL A 251 28.06 8.56 8.83
C VAL A 251 27.16 9.79 9.05
N PRO A 252 26.90 10.66 8.05
CA PRO A 252 25.99 11.78 8.22
C PRO A 252 24.54 11.31 8.41
N ALA A 253 24.13 10.15 7.87
CA ALA A 253 22.80 9.59 8.12
C ALA A 253 22.61 9.25 9.61
N TYR A 254 23.61 8.65 10.26
CA TYR A 254 23.53 8.33 11.70
C TYR A 254 23.60 9.58 12.58
N PHE A 255 24.43 10.57 12.21
CA PHE A 255 24.50 11.83 12.94
C PHE A 255 23.19 12.63 12.87
N THR A 256 22.58 12.70 11.68
CA THR A 256 21.27 13.34 11.49
C THR A 256 20.17 12.56 12.20
N ALA A 257 20.20 11.23 12.16
CA ALA A 257 19.26 10.40 12.91
C ALA A 257 19.33 10.67 14.42
N TRP A 258 20.53 10.75 14.98
CA TRP A 258 20.76 11.11 16.38
C TRP A 258 20.18 12.49 16.72
N LEU A 259 20.41 13.50 15.87
CA LEU A 259 19.90 14.85 16.09
C LEU A 259 18.36 14.90 16.05
N LEU A 260 17.76 14.25 15.04
CA LEU A 260 16.30 14.22 14.85
C LEU A 260 15.62 13.50 16.02
N LEU A 261 16.19 12.38 16.49
CA LEU A 261 15.68 11.64 17.65
C LEU A 261 15.75 12.46 18.95
N ARG A 262 16.55 13.53 19.06
CA ARG A 262 16.54 14.35 20.29
C ARG A 262 15.41 15.37 20.35
N LYS A 263 14.97 15.89 19.21
CA LYS A 263 14.12 17.10 19.15
C LYS A 263 12.70 16.86 18.64
N LEU A 264 12.47 15.83 17.84
CA LEU A 264 11.22 15.67 17.09
C LEU A 264 10.45 14.39 17.49
N PRO A 265 9.12 14.35 17.22
CA PRO A 265 8.27 13.18 17.45
C PRO A 265 8.65 11.99 16.55
N ARG A 266 8.74 10.79 17.14
CA ARG A 266 9.37 9.59 16.56
C ARG A 266 8.66 9.10 15.31
N ARG A 267 7.32 9.06 15.37
CA ARG A 267 6.45 8.58 14.29
C ARG A 267 6.64 9.39 13.01
N TYR A 268 6.65 10.72 13.13
CA TYR A 268 6.73 11.62 12.00
C TYR A 268 8.14 11.68 11.40
N ILE A 269 9.19 11.59 12.23
CA ILE A 269 10.57 11.55 11.72
C ILE A 269 10.80 10.30 10.88
N ILE A 270 10.48 9.12 11.42
CA ILE A 270 10.76 7.84 10.72
C ILE A 270 9.97 7.81 9.40
N ALA A 271 8.69 8.20 9.43
CA ALA A 271 7.88 8.32 8.22
C ALA A 271 8.47 9.35 7.23
N GLY A 272 8.86 10.55 7.71
CA GLY A 272 9.40 11.61 6.86
C GLY A 272 10.72 11.23 6.18
N VAL A 273 11.61 10.56 6.91
CA VAL A 273 12.88 10.07 6.37
C VAL A 273 12.66 8.92 5.36
N LEU A 274 11.68 8.05 5.59
CA LEU A 274 11.29 7.01 4.63
C LEU A 274 10.64 7.60 3.37
N PHE A 275 9.77 8.61 3.50
CA PHE A 275 9.21 9.34 2.36
C PHE A 275 10.29 10.04 1.55
N TRP A 276 11.26 10.68 2.23
CA TRP A 276 12.41 11.28 1.57
C TRP A 276 13.24 10.23 0.82
N GLY A 277 13.64 9.16 1.51
CA GLY A 277 14.44 8.09 0.90
C GLY A 277 13.74 7.42 -0.28
N GLY A 278 12.47 7.04 -0.12
CA GLY A 278 11.69 6.40 -1.18
C GLY A 278 11.36 7.35 -2.34
N GLY A 279 11.01 8.61 -2.05
CA GLY A 279 10.70 9.61 -3.06
C GLY A 279 11.90 9.94 -3.95
N VAL A 280 13.08 10.12 -3.34
CA VAL A 280 14.33 10.38 -4.10
C VAL A 280 14.70 9.18 -4.99
N LEU A 281 14.49 7.94 -4.54
CA LEU A 281 14.71 6.76 -5.37
C LEU A 281 13.78 6.68 -6.58
N LEU A 282 12.53 7.12 -6.43
CA LEU A 282 11.58 7.19 -7.55
C LEU A 282 11.97 8.26 -8.59
N LEU A 283 12.71 9.31 -8.19
CA LEU A 283 13.19 10.34 -9.12
C LEU A 283 14.34 9.86 -10.02
N VAL A 284 15.01 8.76 -9.68
CA VAL A 284 16.13 8.21 -10.48
C VAL A 284 15.70 7.90 -11.92
N GLN A 285 14.43 7.52 -12.13
CA GLN A 285 13.89 7.22 -13.47
C GLN A 285 13.80 8.42 -14.42
N VAL A 286 13.84 9.65 -13.88
CA VAL A 286 13.72 10.89 -14.66
C VAL A 286 15.09 11.32 -15.19
N VAL A 287 16.18 10.76 -14.67
CA VAL A 287 17.55 11.16 -15.03
C VAL A 287 17.99 10.48 -16.33
N PRO A 288 18.37 11.24 -17.37
CA PRO A 288 18.94 10.70 -18.62
C PRO A 288 20.27 9.98 -18.36
N GLU A 289 20.62 8.99 -19.19
CA GLU A 289 21.85 8.19 -19.03
C GLU A 289 23.14 9.02 -19.07
N ASP A 290 23.12 10.17 -19.74
CA ASP A 290 24.28 11.09 -19.88
C ASP A 290 24.72 11.72 -18.54
N TYR A 291 23.82 11.82 -17.55
CA TYR A 291 24.08 12.46 -16.26
C TYR A 291 24.28 11.43 -15.13
N SER A 292 25.23 10.52 -15.33
CA SER A 292 25.56 9.44 -14.38
C SER A 292 25.86 9.94 -12.95
N PHE A 293 26.52 11.09 -12.80
CA PHE A 293 26.79 11.70 -11.49
C PHE A 293 25.51 12.07 -10.71
N VAL A 294 24.48 12.55 -11.41
CA VAL A 294 23.18 12.91 -10.79
C VAL A 294 22.46 11.65 -10.30
N SER A 295 22.50 10.58 -11.08
CA SER A 295 21.94 9.28 -10.69
C SER A 295 22.61 8.72 -9.43
N ILE A 296 23.95 8.74 -9.37
CA ILE A 296 24.70 8.34 -8.17
C ILE A 296 24.31 9.20 -6.98
N GLY A 297 24.23 10.53 -7.15
CA GLY A 297 23.81 11.46 -6.10
C GLY A 297 22.42 11.15 -5.54
N LEU A 298 21.43 10.90 -6.40
CA LEU A 298 20.08 10.51 -5.98
C LEU A 298 20.06 9.16 -5.24
N VAL A 299 20.81 8.16 -5.73
CA VAL A 299 20.89 6.86 -5.05
C VAL A 299 21.55 7.00 -3.66
N MET A 300 22.59 7.82 -3.53
CA MET A 300 23.22 8.09 -2.23
C MET A 300 22.29 8.85 -1.28
N LEU A 301 21.51 9.82 -1.77
CA LEU A 301 20.48 10.51 -0.98
C LEU A 301 19.32 9.58 -0.57
N GLY A 302 18.93 8.65 -1.44
CA GLY A 302 17.97 7.59 -1.11
C GLY A 302 18.51 6.67 -0.01
N LYS A 303 19.77 6.24 -0.15
CA LYS A 303 20.47 5.43 0.86
C LYS A 303 20.60 6.16 2.19
N PHE A 304 20.89 7.46 2.18
CA PHE A 304 20.91 8.30 3.39
C PHE A 304 19.58 8.21 4.16
N GLY A 305 18.45 8.36 3.45
CA GLY A 305 17.11 8.26 4.05
C GLY A 305 16.87 6.88 4.65
N VAL A 306 17.05 5.81 3.87
CA VAL A 306 16.81 4.44 4.34
C VAL A 306 17.73 4.06 5.51
N THR A 307 18.99 4.48 5.49
CA THR A 307 19.97 4.22 6.57
C THR A 307 19.60 4.94 7.86
N SER A 308 19.22 6.22 7.76
CA SER A 308 18.73 6.99 8.90
C SER A 308 17.50 6.31 9.52
N ALA A 309 16.52 5.91 8.69
CA ALA A 309 15.35 5.18 9.16
C ALA A 309 15.72 3.87 9.86
N PHE A 310 16.61 3.05 9.26
CA PHE A 310 17.06 1.77 9.83
C PHE A 310 17.70 1.94 11.21
N SER A 311 18.52 2.99 11.42
CA SER A 311 19.11 3.27 12.74
C SER A 311 18.08 3.67 13.80
N MET A 312 17.05 4.42 13.42
CA MET A 312 15.98 4.84 14.32
C MET A 312 15.09 3.67 14.77
N LEU A 313 14.96 2.62 13.95
CA LEU A 313 14.10 1.46 14.25
C LEU A 313 14.49 0.73 15.54
N TYR A 314 15.79 0.62 15.83
CA TYR A 314 16.28 0.00 17.07
C TYR A 314 15.79 0.75 18.31
N VAL A 315 15.85 2.08 18.28
CA VAL A 315 15.38 2.94 19.38
C VAL A 315 13.85 2.91 19.46
N PHE A 316 13.18 3.07 18.32
CA PHE A 316 11.72 3.13 18.26
C PHE A 316 11.05 1.84 18.75
N THR A 317 11.54 0.69 18.33
CA THR A 317 11.05 -0.59 18.86
C THR A 317 11.34 -0.77 20.34
N ALA A 318 12.51 -0.39 20.83
CA ALA A 318 12.79 -0.44 22.26
C ALA A 318 11.85 0.46 23.09
N GLU A 319 11.45 1.62 22.57
CA GLU A 319 10.51 2.54 23.23
C GLU A 319 9.05 2.04 23.22
N LEU A 320 8.63 1.30 22.19
CA LEU A 320 7.26 0.80 22.04
C LEU A 320 6.91 -0.35 22.98
N TYR A 321 7.88 -1.22 23.29
CA TYR A 321 7.63 -2.45 24.04
C TYR A 321 7.98 -2.34 25.53
N PRO A 322 7.19 -3.01 26.41
CA PRO A 322 7.48 -3.02 27.84
C PRO A 322 8.75 -3.78 28.16
N THR A 323 9.40 -3.39 29.26
CA THR A 323 10.70 -3.94 29.69
C THR A 323 10.74 -5.47 29.71
N LEU A 324 9.67 -6.13 30.14
CA LEU A 324 9.54 -7.60 30.23
C LEU A 324 9.63 -8.32 28.87
N VAL A 325 9.12 -7.71 27.79
CA VAL A 325 9.05 -8.33 26.44
C VAL A 325 9.91 -7.61 25.41
N ARG A 326 10.52 -6.48 25.77
CA ARG A 326 11.31 -5.63 24.88
C ARG A 326 12.38 -6.39 24.11
N ASN A 327 13.12 -7.26 24.80
CA ASN A 327 14.21 -8.02 24.19
C ASN A 327 13.68 -9.04 23.18
N MET A 328 12.59 -9.71 23.52
CA MET A 328 11.92 -10.64 22.60
C MET A 328 11.33 -9.91 21.40
N ALA A 329 10.73 -8.74 21.61
CA ALA A 329 10.15 -7.94 20.56
C ALA A 329 11.21 -7.46 19.56
N VAL A 330 12.27 -6.80 20.05
CA VAL A 330 13.40 -6.33 19.23
C VAL A 330 14.09 -7.50 18.52
N GLY A 331 14.25 -8.64 19.20
CA GLY A 331 14.77 -9.86 18.59
C GLY A 331 13.88 -10.37 17.44
N THR A 332 12.57 -10.43 17.66
CA THR A 332 11.59 -10.88 16.66
C THR A 332 11.52 -9.95 15.44
N THR A 333 11.50 -8.64 15.66
CA THR A 333 11.51 -7.66 14.57
C THR A 333 12.85 -7.65 13.83
N SER A 334 13.96 -7.88 14.55
CA SER A 334 15.28 -8.06 13.91
C SER A 334 15.32 -9.33 13.07
N MET A 335 14.73 -10.45 13.50
CA MET A 335 14.59 -11.65 12.66
C MET A 335 13.82 -11.34 11.36
N ALA A 336 12.75 -10.55 11.44
CA ALA A 336 12.01 -10.12 10.25
C ALA A 336 12.86 -9.30 9.27
N SER A 337 13.75 -8.43 9.76
CA SER A 337 14.70 -7.74 8.88
C SER A 337 15.63 -8.69 8.13
N ARG A 338 15.94 -9.85 8.70
CA ARG A 338 16.77 -10.87 8.03
C ARG A 338 16.04 -11.53 6.88
N VAL A 339 14.73 -11.75 7.01
CA VAL A 339 13.88 -12.14 5.88
C VAL A 339 13.98 -11.08 4.77
N GLY A 340 13.93 -9.79 5.11
CA GLY A 340 14.16 -8.71 4.15
C GLY A 340 15.52 -8.79 3.44
N SER A 341 16.60 -9.07 4.19
CA SER A 341 17.94 -9.23 3.61
C SER A 341 18.10 -10.45 2.69
N ILE A 342 17.31 -11.51 2.92
CA ILE A 342 17.28 -12.70 2.04
C ILE A 342 16.62 -12.35 0.70
N ILE A 343 15.61 -11.47 0.72
CA ILE A 343 14.88 -11.08 -0.49
C ILE A 343 15.63 -9.98 -1.27
N ALA A 344 16.44 -9.15 -0.58
CA ALA A 344 17.15 -8.01 -1.17
C ALA A 344 17.93 -8.29 -2.48
N PRO A 345 18.72 -9.39 -2.62
CA PRO A 345 19.43 -9.69 -3.87
C PRO A 345 18.50 -9.88 -5.08
N TYR A 346 17.29 -10.42 -4.87
CA TYR A 346 16.31 -10.60 -5.95
C TYR A 346 15.81 -9.25 -6.49
N PHE A 347 15.72 -8.22 -5.64
CA PHE A 347 15.40 -6.86 -6.11
C PHE A 347 16.51 -6.28 -6.97
N VAL A 348 17.77 -6.58 -6.66
CA VAL A 348 18.91 -6.16 -7.50
C VAL A 348 18.91 -6.92 -8.83
N TYR A 349 18.58 -8.22 -8.82
CA TYR A 349 18.51 -9.05 -10.02
C TYR A 349 17.47 -8.56 -11.04
N LEU A 350 16.41 -7.87 -10.60
CA LEU A 350 15.46 -7.19 -11.51
C LEU A 350 16.16 -6.20 -12.46
N GLY A 351 17.33 -5.68 -12.07
CA GLY A 351 18.19 -4.82 -12.87
C GLY A 351 18.72 -5.47 -14.14
N ALA A 352 18.78 -6.81 -14.19
CA ALA A 352 19.17 -7.55 -15.39
C ALA A 352 18.15 -7.43 -16.53
N TYR A 353 16.87 -7.24 -16.20
CA TYR A 353 15.81 -7.01 -17.19
C TYR A 353 15.71 -5.52 -17.54
N ASN A 354 15.69 -4.65 -16.54
CA ASN A 354 15.69 -3.21 -16.73
C ASN A 354 16.42 -2.53 -15.56
N ARG A 355 17.44 -1.73 -15.88
CA ARG A 355 18.29 -1.02 -14.91
C ARG A 355 17.53 -0.13 -13.93
N LEU A 356 16.36 0.39 -14.33
CA LEU A 356 15.52 1.29 -13.51
C LEU A 356 14.59 0.55 -12.54
N LEU A 357 14.28 -0.71 -12.83
CA LEU A 357 13.28 -1.50 -12.12
C LEU A 357 13.57 -1.68 -10.62
N PRO A 358 14.82 -1.98 -10.19
CA PRO A 358 15.15 -2.09 -8.77
C PRO A 358 14.81 -0.83 -7.99
N TYR A 359 15.10 0.35 -8.54
CA TYR A 359 14.88 1.64 -7.86
C TYR A 359 13.39 1.95 -7.69
N ILE A 360 12.57 1.66 -8.72
CA ILE A 360 11.11 1.86 -8.66
C ILE A 360 10.48 0.99 -7.57
N VAL A 361 10.85 -0.30 -7.55
CA VAL A 361 10.27 -1.24 -6.59
C VAL A 361 10.76 -0.95 -5.17
N MET A 362 12.05 -0.64 -4.98
CA MET A 362 12.59 -0.23 -3.67
C MET A 362 11.96 1.08 -3.18
N GLY A 363 11.86 2.09 -4.06
CA GLY A 363 11.29 3.40 -3.75
C GLY A 363 9.81 3.30 -3.34
N SER A 364 9.00 2.56 -4.11
CA SER A 364 7.58 2.36 -3.82
C SER A 364 7.33 1.59 -2.52
N LEU A 365 8.11 0.53 -2.23
CA LEU A 365 8.05 -0.19 -0.96
C LEU A 365 8.45 0.70 0.22
N THR A 366 9.46 1.56 0.05
CA THR A 366 9.94 2.50 1.08
C THR A 366 8.89 3.58 1.39
N VAL A 367 8.20 4.09 0.37
CA VAL A 367 7.07 5.01 0.55
C VAL A 367 5.89 4.32 1.23
N LEU A 368 5.53 3.10 0.80
CA LEU A 368 4.45 2.31 1.40
C LEU A 368 4.68 2.09 2.89
N ILE A 369 5.90 1.74 3.29
CA ILE A 369 6.21 1.54 4.70
C ILE A 369 6.28 2.87 5.48
N GLY A 370 6.66 3.99 4.83
CA GLY A 370 6.50 5.33 5.39
C GLY A 370 5.03 5.64 5.76
N ILE A 371 4.08 5.26 4.90
CA ILE A 371 2.64 5.38 5.17
C ILE A 371 2.23 4.49 6.36
N ILE A 372 2.67 3.22 6.39
CA ILE A 372 2.37 2.31 7.50
C ILE A 372 2.92 2.84 8.82
N THR A 373 4.10 3.47 8.80
CA THR A 373 4.74 4.09 9.97
C THR A 373 3.87 5.18 10.59
N LEU A 374 3.12 5.92 9.77
CA LEU A 374 2.16 6.90 10.27
C LEU A 374 1.02 6.29 11.07
N PHE A 375 0.81 4.97 11.12
CA PHE A 375 -0.23 4.38 11.98
C PHE A 375 0.28 3.95 13.36
N PHE A 376 1.60 4.02 13.60
CA PHE A 376 2.16 3.69 14.91
C PHE A 376 1.78 4.71 15.99
N PRO A 377 1.72 4.28 17.27
CA PRO A 377 1.59 5.20 18.39
C PRO A 377 2.88 6.03 18.60
N GLU A 378 2.74 7.19 19.24
CA GLU A 378 3.85 8.14 19.45
C GLU A 378 4.57 7.88 20.77
N SER A 379 5.88 7.60 20.73
CA SER A 379 6.70 7.34 21.92
C SER A 379 7.41 8.58 22.47
N PHE A 380 7.50 9.69 21.71
CA PHE A 380 8.25 10.88 22.13
C PHE A 380 7.64 11.54 23.38
N GLY A 381 8.47 11.71 24.42
CA GLY A 381 8.10 12.38 25.67
C GLY A 381 7.19 11.56 26.60
N VAL A 382 6.90 10.30 26.27
CA VAL A 382 6.06 9.41 27.08
C VAL A 382 6.94 8.47 27.91
N ALA A 383 6.52 8.19 29.15
CA ALA A 383 7.20 7.22 30.01
C ALA A 383 7.22 5.82 29.36
N LEU A 384 8.35 5.11 29.48
CA LEU A 384 8.51 3.76 28.93
C LEU A 384 7.52 2.80 29.62
N PRO A 385 6.80 1.95 28.86
CA PRO A 385 5.89 0.98 29.47
C PRO A 385 6.67 -0.04 30.29
N GLU A 386 6.19 -0.36 31.49
CA GLU A 386 6.75 -1.43 32.33
C GLU A 386 5.93 -2.72 32.17
N ASN A 387 4.60 -2.57 32.07
CA ASN A 387 3.65 -3.67 31.97
C ASN A 387 2.94 -3.71 30.61
N LEU A 388 2.45 -4.89 30.23
CA LEU A 388 1.69 -5.13 28.98
C LEU A 388 0.44 -4.24 28.86
N GLU A 389 -0.17 -3.86 29.97
CA GLU A 389 -1.38 -3.02 30.00
C GLU A 389 -1.13 -1.53 29.73
N GLN A 390 0.11 -1.06 29.96
CA GLN A 390 0.52 0.33 29.76
C GLN A 390 0.92 0.62 28.30
N MET A 391 0.85 -0.37 27.42
CA MET A 391 1.27 -0.22 26.03
C MET A 391 0.30 0.68 25.24
N GLN A 392 0.87 1.64 24.52
CA GLN A 392 0.11 2.62 23.74
C GLN A 392 -0.72 1.96 22.64
N LYS A 393 -1.89 2.52 22.33
CA LYS A 393 -2.85 1.91 21.39
C LYS A 393 -2.66 2.42 19.96
N VAL A 394 -2.75 1.51 18.99
CA VAL A 394 -2.73 1.84 17.56
C VAL A 394 -4.01 2.58 17.16
N ARG A 395 -3.89 3.70 16.43
CA ARG A 395 -5.04 4.38 15.82
C ARG A 395 -5.41 3.65 14.53
N GLY A 396 -6.50 2.90 14.53
CA GLY A 396 -6.92 2.10 13.38
C GLY A 396 -7.41 2.97 12.21
N ALA A 397 -6.88 2.73 11.02
CA ALA A 397 -7.53 3.06 9.76
C ALA A 397 -7.83 1.75 9.03
N SER A 398 -9.11 1.42 8.91
CA SER A 398 -9.59 0.25 8.17
C SER A 398 -10.33 0.72 6.94
N ILE A 399 -9.62 0.98 5.84
CA ILE A 399 -10.24 1.08 4.52
C ILE A 399 -9.34 0.34 3.53
N ILE A 400 -9.88 -0.77 3.02
CA ILE A 400 -9.26 -1.63 2.04
C ILE A 400 -9.36 -0.93 0.67
N PRO A 401 -8.30 -0.90 -0.17
CA PRO A 401 -8.37 -0.25 -1.48
C PRO A 401 -9.28 -1.01 -2.45
N ASN A 402 -10.60 -0.76 -2.40
CA ASN A 402 -11.58 -1.34 -3.33
C ASN A 402 -11.34 -0.92 -4.79
N GLY A 403 -10.58 0.16 -5.05
CA GLY A 403 -10.24 0.58 -6.41
C GLY A 403 -9.31 -0.38 -7.15
N PHE A 404 -8.58 -1.22 -6.42
CA PHE A 404 -7.64 -2.18 -7.00
C PHE A 404 -8.33 -3.27 -7.83
N THR A 405 -9.52 -3.73 -7.41
CA THR A 405 -10.30 -4.76 -8.09
C THR A 405 -11.39 -4.19 -9.00
N GLY A 406 -11.85 -2.96 -8.73
CA GLY A 406 -13.04 -2.39 -9.38
C GLY A 406 -12.83 -1.98 -10.84
N LEU A 407 -11.58 -1.76 -11.25
CA LEU A 407 -11.20 -1.34 -12.60
C LEU A 407 -10.24 -2.33 -13.28
N SER A 408 -10.10 -3.55 -12.75
CA SER A 408 -9.23 -4.58 -13.35
C SER A 408 -9.64 -4.98 -14.76
N ALA A 409 -10.93 -4.82 -15.12
CA ALA A 409 -11.45 -5.05 -16.46
C ALA A 409 -10.63 -4.31 -17.54
N VAL A 410 -10.13 -3.10 -17.25
CA VAL A 410 -9.31 -2.28 -18.16
C VAL A 410 -8.11 -3.05 -18.72
N PHE A 411 -7.48 -3.94 -17.92
CA PHE A 411 -6.34 -4.75 -18.35
C PHE A 411 -6.74 -6.17 -18.73
N LEU A 412 -7.75 -6.74 -18.07
CA LEU A 412 -8.16 -8.13 -18.30
C LEU A 412 -8.87 -8.30 -19.65
N THR A 413 -9.70 -7.33 -20.05
CA THR A 413 -10.47 -7.33 -21.31
C THR A 413 -9.80 -6.49 -22.41
N ALA A 414 -8.52 -6.15 -22.26
CA ALA A 414 -7.80 -5.40 -23.27
C ALA A 414 -7.58 -6.26 -24.53
N SER A 415 -7.82 -5.66 -25.70
CA SER A 415 -7.55 -6.25 -27.02
C SER A 415 -6.19 -5.76 -27.53
N PRO A 416 -5.14 -6.60 -27.54
CA PRO A 416 -3.88 -6.24 -28.20
C PRO A 416 -4.08 -6.16 -29.72
N GLU A 417 -3.12 -5.59 -30.45
CA GLU A 417 -3.16 -5.63 -31.91
C GLU A 417 -3.17 -7.08 -32.42
N TYR A 418 -3.99 -7.35 -33.42
CA TYR A 418 -4.20 -8.70 -33.95
C TYR A 418 -4.41 -8.70 -35.46
N ARG A 419 -4.09 -9.84 -36.08
CA ARG A 419 -4.28 -10.10 -37.51
C ARG A 419 -4.78 -11.52 -37.74
N CYS A 420 -5.37 -11.82 -38.90
CA CYS A 420 -5.75 -13.20 -39.22
C CYS A 420 -4.52 -14.11 -39.20
N LEU A 421 -4.65 -15.31 -38.60
CA LEU A 421 -3.59 -16.31 -38.65
C LEU A 421 -3.42 -16.82 -40.09
N VAL A 422 -2.17 -16.94 -40.55
CA VAL A 422 -1.82 -17.61 -41.81
C VAL A 422 -1.03 -18.87 -41.45
N PRO A 423 -1.63 -20.06 -41.59
CA PRO A 423 -0.98 -21.32 -41.21
C PRO A 423 0.32 -21.57 -41.97
N ASP A 424 1.34 -22.07 -41.29
CA ASP A 424 2.61 -22.47 -41.91
C ASP A 424 2.49 -23.67 -42.86
N THR A 425 1.35 -24.37 -42.84
CA THR A 425 1.05 -25.48 -43.75
C THR A 425 0.84 -25.02 -45.20
N VAL A 426 0.48 -23.75 -45.40
CA VAL A 426 0.32 -23.17 -46.74
C VAL A 426 1.66 -22.58 -47.17
N ASN A 427 2.30 -23.22 -48.14
CA ASN A 427 3.63 -22.84 -48.61
C ASN A 427 3.55 -21.59 -49.51
N LEU A 428 3.50 -20.42 -48.87
CA LEU A 428 3.43 -19.10 -49.52
C LEU A 428 4.81 -18.48 -49.63
N SER A 429 5.07 -17.78 -50.74
CA SER A 429 6.22 -16.88 -50.85
C SER A 429 6.12 -15.74 -49.82
N SER A 430 7.26 -15.16 -49.44
CA SER A 430 7.32 -14.06 -48.47
C SER A 430 6.52 -12.83 -48.90
N ALA A 431 6.43 -12.58 -50.22
CA ALA A 431 5.63 -11.50 -50.78
C ALA A 431 4.13 -11.72 -50.51
N TRP A 432 3.61 -12.89 -50.86
CA TRP A 432 2.21 -13.23 -50.62
C TRP A 432 1.86 -13.31 -49.14
N ARG A 433 2.81 -13.72 -48.28
CA ARG A 433 2.59 -13.77 -46.83
C ARG A 433 2.49 -12.38 -46.18
N ASN A 434 3.17 -11.37 -46.73
CA ASN A 434 3.05 -9.98 -46.28
C ASN A 434 1.77 -9.30 -46.81
N HIS A 435 1.29 -9.70 -47.99
CA HIS A 435 0.11 -9.13 -48.65
C HIS A 435 -1.17 -9.99 -48.51
N SER A 436 -1.16 -11.00 -47.64
CA SER A 436 -2.31 -11.91 -47.47
C SER A 436 -3.53 -11.24 -46.84
N ILE A 437 -3.36 -10.06 -46.25
CA ILE A 437 -4.40 -9.29 -45.57
C ILE A 437 -4.67 -8.02 -46.38
N PRO A 438 -5.92 -7.75 -46.77
CA PRO A 438 -6.29 -6.54 -47.49
C PRO A 438 -6.05 -5.28 -46.63
N LEU A 439 -5.71 -4.18 -47.28
CA LEU A 439 -5.55 -2.87 -46.65
C LEU A 439 -6.86 -2.09 -46.73
N GLU A 440 -7.30 -1.52 -45.60
CA GLU A 440 -8.44 -0.61 -45.49
C GLU A 440 -7.93 0.83 -45.27
N THR A 441 -8.55 1.81 -45.90
CA THR A 441 -8.18 3.22 -45.68
C THR A 441 -8.95 3.77 -44.48
N LYS A 442 -8.27 3.96 -43.34
CA LYS A 442 -8.82 4.65 -42.15
C LYS A 442 -8.09 5.97 -41.93
N ASP A 443 -8.84 7.07 -41.84
CA ASP A 443 -8.32 8.43 -41.60
C ASP A 443 -7.17 8.84 -42.56
N GLY A 444 -7.26 8.45 -43.83
CA GLY A 444 -6.26 8.75 -44.86
C GLY A 444 -4.98 7.91 -44.79
N ARG A 445 -4.88 6.93 -43.87
CA ARG A 445 -3.79 5.94 -43.81
C ARG A 445 -4.28 4.56 -44.21
N GLN A 446 -3.48 3.83 -44.97
CA GLN A 446 -3.76 2.42 -45.28
C GLN A 446 -3.36 1.56 -44.07
N VAL A 447 -4.34 0.88 -43.48
CA VAL A 447 -4.17 -0.02 -42.34
C VAL A 447 -4.66 -1.42 -42.69
N PRO A 448 -4.00 -2.50 -42.25
CA PRO A 448 -4.45 -3.85 -42.54
C PRO A 448 -5.81 -4.16 -41.92
N GLN A 449 -6.66 -4.84 -42.68
CA GLN A 449 -7.98 -5.28 -42.23
C GLN A 449 -7.85 -6.35 -41.15
N LYS A 450 -8.56 -6.18 -40.02
CA LYS A 450 -8.36 -7.04 -38.83
C LYS A 450 -9.14 -8.36 -38.86
N CYS A 451 -10.24 -8.43 -39.63
CA CYS A 451 -11.24 -9.50 -39.51
C CYS A 451 -11.44 -10.33 -40.78
N ARG A 452 -10.75 -9.97 -41.86
CA ARG A 452 -10.84 -10.66 -43.14
C ARG A 452 -9.43 -10.79 -43.73
N ARG A 453 -9.25 -11.83 -44.52
CA ARG A 453 -8.06 -12.08 -45.32
C ARG A 453 -8.49 -12.49 -46.73
N TYR A 454 -7.57 -12.45 -47.67
CA TYR A 454 -7.82 -13.05 -48.98
C TYR A 454 -7.90 -14.58 -48.87
N ARG A 455 -8.68 -15.23 -49.74
CA ARG A 455 -8.83 -16.70 -49.71
C ARG A 455 -7.49 -17.39 -49.93
N LEU A 456 -7.06 -18.21 -48.96
CA LEU A 456 -5.73 -18.82 -48.97
C LEU A 456 -5.51 -19.76 -50.16
N ASP A 457 -6.53 -20.52 -50.58
CA ASP A 457 -6.42 -21.45 -51.72
C ASP A 457 -6.08 -20.72 -53.02
N THR A 458 -6.69 -19.54 -53.22
CA THR A 458 -6.47 -18.70 -54.40
C THR A 458 -5.05 -18.14 -54.40
N ILE A 459 -4.60 -17.62 -53.25
CA ILE A 459 -3.24 -17.06 -53.10
C ILE A 459 -2.18 -18.15 -53.22
N ALA A 460 -2.41 -19.34 -52.67
CA ALA A 460 -1.49 -20.46 -52.75
C ALA A 460 -1.25 -20.90 -54.20
N ASN A 461 -2.30 -20.90 -55.03
CA ASN A 461 -2.19 -21.21 -56.45
C ASN A 461 -1.36 -20.14 -57.20
N PHE A 462 -1.60 -18.86 -56.96
CA PHE A 462 -0.81 -17.78 -57.55
C PHE A 462 0.65 -17.79 -57.09
N SER A 463 0.90 -18.09 -55.82
CA SER A 463 2.26 -18.25 -55.29
C SER A 463 2.96 -19.47 -55.90
N ALA A 464 2.25 -20.56 -56.18
CA ALA A 464 2.81 -21.75 -56.85
C ALA A 464 3.15 -21.48 -58.33
N LEU A 465 2.39 -20.58 -58.98
CA LEU A 465 2.66 -20.09 -60.33
C LEU A 465 3.80 -19.06 -60.39
N GLY A 466 4.32 -18.61 -59.24
CA GLY A 466 5.42 -17.65 -59.16
C GLY A 466 5.04 -16.20 -59.48
N LEU A 467 3.74 -15.87 -59.41
CA LEU A 467 3.23 -14.51 -59.66
C LEU A 467 3.41 -13.62 -58.42
N GLU A 468 3.75 -12.35 -58.60
CA GLU A 468 3.97 -11.40 -57.49
C GLU A 468 2.70 -10.57 -57.17
N PRO A 469 2.38 -10.36 -55.88
CA PRO A 469 1.21 -9.59 -55.46
C PRO A 469 1.35 -8.10 -55.82
N GLY A 470 0.30 -7.50 -56.42
CA GLY A 470 0.28 -6.07 -56.78
C GLY A 470 1.06 -5.70 -58.04
N VAL A 471 1.79 -6.66 -58.64
CA VAL A 471 2.48 -6.49 -59.92
C VAL A 471 1.80 -7.33 -61.00
N ASP A 472 1.72 -8.65 -60.77
CA ASP A 472 1.11 -9.60 -61.72
C ASP A 472 -0.38 -9.86 -61.42
N VAL A 473 -0.79 -9.66 -60.16
CA VAL A 473 -2.15 -9.91 -59.68
C VAL A 473 -2.69 -8.67 -58.98
N ASP A 474 -3.82 -8.18 -59.47
CA ASP A 474 -4.55 -7.07 -58.85
C ASP A 474 -5.24 -7.53 -57.55
N LEU A 475 -4.81 -6.94 -56.43
CA LEU A 475 -5.23 -7.33 -55.08
C LEU A 475 -6.69 -6.92 -54.78
N GLU A 476 -7.25 -5.94 -55.49
CA GLU A 476 -8.63 -5.48 -55.26
C GLU A 476 -9.67 -6.49 -55.77
N GLN A 477 -9.30 -7.33 -56.74
CA GLN A 477 -10.19 -8.30 -57.37
C GLN A 477 -10.23 -9.66 -56.67
N LEU A 478 -9.38 -9.87 -55.66
CA LEU A 478 -9.28 -11.13 -54.94
C LEU A 478 -10.47 -11.34 -54.00
N GLU A 479 -11.00 -12.57 -53.99
CA GLU A 479 -12.04 -12.95 -53.04
C GLU A 479 -11.53 -12.93 -51.59
N GLN A 480 -12.33 -12.33 -50.71
CA GLN A 480 -12.05 -12.23 -49.28
C GLN A 480 -12.84 -13.29 -48.50
N GLU A 481 -12.24 -13.81 -47.43
CA GLU A 481 -12.86 -14.70 -46.46
C GLU A 481 -12.65 -14.20 -45.02
N SER A 482 -13.47 -14.67 -44.08
CA SER A 482 -13.24 -14.46 -42.65
C SER A 482 -12.01 -15.24 -42.16
N CYS A 483 -11.37 -14.81 -41.07
CA CYS A 483 -10.28 -15.57 -40.47
C CYS A 483 -10.80 -16.93 -39.92
N LEU A 484 -10.72 -18.01 -40.71
CA LEU A 484 -11.21 -19.34 -40.31
C LEU A 484 -10.23 -20.08 -39.38
N ASP A 485 -8.94 -19.83 -39.53
CA ASP A 485 -7.86 -20.50 -38.79
C ASP A 485 -7.49 -19.80 -37.46
N GLY A 486 -8.27 -18.80 -37.03
CA GLY A 486 -8.00 -18.01 -35.82
C GLY A 486 -7.17 -16.74 -36.07
N TRP A 487 -6.61 -16.20 -34.99
CA TRP A 487 -5.91 -14.92 -34.99
C TRP A 487 -4.51 -15.01 -34.38
N GLU A 488 -3.61 -14.16 -34.88
CA GLU A 488 -2.30 -13.93 -34.29
C GLU A 488 -2.31 -12.58 -33.56
N TYR A 489 -2.03 -12.61 -32.26
CA TYR A 489 -2.01 -11.43 -31.39
C TYR A 489 -0.59 -10.95 -31.13
N SER A 490 -0.38 -9.63 -31.12
CA SER A 490 0.87 -9.00 -30.72
C SER A 490 1.14 -9.21 -29.23
N LYS A 491 2.35 -9.67 -28.91
CA LYS A 491 2.81 -9.94 -27.53
C LYS A 491 3.67 -8.82 -26.95
N GLU A 492 3.71 -7.66 -27.60
CA GLU A 492 4.56 -6.53 -27.17
C GLU A 492 4.09 -5.96 -25.82
N ILE A 493 2.77 -5.72 -25.69
CA ILE A 493 2.18 -5.11 -24.51
C ILE A 493 1.70 -6.17 -23.51
N PHE A 494 0.88 -7.12 -23.96
CA PHE A 494 0.30 -8.18 -23.14
C PHE A 494 0.81 -9.54 -23.58
N LEU A 495 1.09 -10.44 -22.63
CA LEU A 495 1.43 -11.84 -22.97
C LEU A 495 0.17 -12.65 -23.24
N SER A 496 -0.85 -12.46 -22.41
CA SER A 496 -2.17 -13.08 -22.53
C SER A 496 -3.24 -12.20 -21.89
N THR A 497 -4.38 -12.07 -22.55
CA THR A 497 -5.60 -11.44 -22.02
C THR A 497 -6.80 -12.37 -22.18
N ILE A 498 -7.93 -12.01 -21.59
CA ILE A 498 -9.19 -12.76 -21.77
C ILE A 498 -9.60 -12.80 -23.25
N VAL A 499 -9.32 -11.71 -23.98
CA VAL A 499 -9.64 -11.59 -25.40
C VAL A 499 -8.77 -12.54 -26.22
N THR A 500 -7.48 -12.67 -25.90
CA THR A 500 -6.56 -13.56 -26.63
C THR A 500 -6.75 -15.04 -26.30
N GLU A 501 -7.23 -15.38 -25.11
CA GLU A 501 -7.43 -16.78 -24.68
C GLU A 501 -8.65 -17.42 -25.35
N TRP A 502 -9.73 -16.66 -25.55
CA TRP A 502 -11.01 -17.16 -26.09
C TRP A 502 -11.42 -16.52 -27.42
N ASP A 503 -10.49 -15.86 -28.11
CA ASP A 503 -10.69 -15.23 -29.41
C ASP A 503 -11.94 -14.33 -29.49
N LEU A 504 -12.03 -13.38 -28.55
CA LEU A 504 -13.17 -12.46 -28.43
C LEU A 504 -13.05 -11.25 -29.36
N VAL A 505 -12.72 -11.48 -30.64
CA VAL A 505 -12.54 -10.45 -31.66
C VAL A 505 -13.52 -10.62 -32.82
N CYS A 506 -13.69 -9.58 -33.64
CA CYS A 506 -14.53 -9.60 -34.84
C CYS A 506 -15.99 -9.97 -34.54
N GLN A 507 -16.52 -11.11 -34.99
CA GLN A 507 -17.93 -11.48 -34.72
C GLN A 507 -18.25 -11.61 -33.22
N ASN A 508 -17.24 -11.85 -32.39
CA ASN A 508 -17.35 -12.02 -30.94
C ASN A 508 -16.90 -10.79 -30.13
N ASP A 509 -16.61 -9.66 -30.79
CA ASP A 509 -16.12 -8.43 -30.15
C ASP A 509 -17.04 -7.89 -29.04
N TRP A 510 -18.35 -8.01 -29.22
CA TRP A 510 -19.38 -7.61 -28.25
C TRP A 510 -19.31 -8.34 -26.91
N LYS A 511 -18.63 -9.49 -26.84
CA LYS A 511 -18.50 -10.29 -25.60
C LYS A 511 -17.63 -9.60 -24.56
N ALA A 512 -16.57 -8.89 -24.97
CA ALA A 512 -15.69 -8.16 -24.04
C ALA A 512 -16.42 -7.05 -23.25
N PRO A 513 -17.17 -6.11 -23.88
CA PRO A 513 -17.96 -5.12 -23.15
C PRO A 513 -19.11 -5.78 -22.38
N PHE A 514 -19.70 -6.87 -22.89
CA PHE A 514 -20.73 -7.62 -22.17
C PHE A 514 -20.22 -8.20 -20.84
N THR A 515 -19.02 -8.80 -20.81
CA THR A 515 -18.40 -9.29 -19.56
C THR A 515 -18.24 -8.17 -18.53
N THR A 516 -17.81 -6.98 -18.96
CA THR A 516 -17.67 -5.82 -18.08
C THR A 516 -19.04 -5.31 -17.59
N SER A 517 -20.06 -5.29 -18.45
CA SER A 517 -21.43 -4.97 -18.07
C SER A 517 -22.02 -5.98 -17.07
N CYS A 518 -21.76 -7.28 -17.24
CA CYS A 518 -22.15 -8.32 -16.29
C CYS A 518 -21.54 -8.13 -14.89
N PHE A 519 -20.28 -7.68 -14.80
CA PHE A 519 -19.70 -7.27 -13.53
C PHE A 519 -20.52 -6.15 -12.86
N TYR A 520 -20.93 -5.13 -13.61
CA TYR A 520 -21.76 -4.04 -13.08
C TYR A 520 -23.21 -4.47 -12.77
N VAL A 521 -23.76 -5.48 -13.45
CA VAL A 521 -25.02 -6.13 -13.03
C VAL A 521 -24.85 -6.78 -11.67
N GLY A 522 -23.73 -7.47 -11.44
CA GLY A 522 -23.32 -7.96 -10.13
C GLY A 522 -23.29 -6.85 -9.08
N VAL A 523 -22.66 -5.71 -9.40
CA VAL A 523 -22.62 -4.51 -8.54
C VAL A 523 -24.02 -3.95 -8.25
N LEU A 524 -24.94 -3.94 -9.23
CA LEU A 524 -26.32 -3.51 -8.99
C LEU A 524 -27.00 -4.44 -7.95
N LEU A 525 -26.96 -5.75 -8.19
CA LEU A 525 -27.56 -6.75 -7.31
C LEU A 525 -26.95 -6.74 -5.90
N GLY A 526 -25.61 -6.64 -5.81
CA GLY A 526 -24.89 -6.58 -4.54
C GLY A 526 -25.28 -5.37 -3.70
N SER A 527 -25.49 -4.20 -4.32
CA SER A 527 -25.91 -3.00 -3.59
C SER A 527 -27.31 -3.16 -2.96
N PHE A 528 -28.23 -3.81 -3.67
CA PHE A 528 -29.60 -4.05 -3.19
C PHE A 528 -29.65 -5.13 -2.10
N ILE A 529 -29.01 -6.28 -2.34
CA ILE A 529 -29.04 -7.43 -1.44
C ILE A 529 -28.27 -7.16 -0.14
N SER A 530 -27.08 -6.54 -0.24
CA SER A 530 -26.23 -6.33 0.94
C SER A 530 -26.83 -5.36 1.94
N GLY A 531 -27.55 -4.33 1.51
CA GLY A 531 -28.22 -3.40 2.43
C GLY A 531 -29.20 -4.13 3.35
N GLN A 532 -30.10 -4.93 2.76
CA GLN A 532 -31.10 -5.70 3.51
C GLN A 532 -30.47 -6.76 4.42
N LEU A 533 -29.47 -7.49 3.91
CA LEU A 533 -28.72 -8.45 4.73
C LEU A 533 -28.01 -7.76 5.89
N SER A 534 -27.43 -6.59 5.63
CA SER A 534 -26.65 -5.83 6.61
C SER A 534 -27.54 -5.29 7.73
N ASP A 535 -28.77 -4.90 7.41
CA ASP A 535 -29.77 -4.49 8.40
C ASP A 535 -30.24 -5.67 9.28
N ARG A 536 -30.34 -6.88 8.72
CA ARG A 536 -30.84 -8.08 9.43
C ARG A 536 -29.78 -8.84 10.22
N PHE A 537 -28.59 -9.04 9.65
CA PHE A 537 -27.55 -9.92 10.20
C PHE A 537 -26.36 -9.18 10.83
N GLY A 538 -26.32 -7.85 10.71
CA GLY A 538 -25.26 -7.00 11.23
C GLY A 538 -24.27 -6.54 10.16
N ARG A 539 -23.65 -5.37 10.38
CA ARG A 539 -22.75 -4.73 9.41
C ARG A 539 -21.46 -5.52 9.24
N LYS A 540 -20.87 -5.96 10.35
CA LYS A 540 -19.60 -6.70 10.36
C LYS A 540 -19.75 -8.05 9.65
N ASN A 541 -20.78 -8.82 10.00
CA ASN A 541 -20.96 -10.17 9.45
C ASN A 541 -21.12 -10.14 7.93
N VAL A 542 -21.94 -9.22 7.42
CA VAL A 542 -22.15 -9.06 5.98
C VAL A 542 -20.88 -8.59 5.28
N LEU A 543 -20.15 -7.63 5.85
CA LEU A 543 -18.87 -7.17 5.28
C LEU A 543 -17.89 -8.32 5.02
N PHE A 544 -17.68 -9.20 6.00
CA PHE A 544 -16.72 -10.30 5.84
C PHE A 544 -17.25 -11.46 5.01
N LEU A 545 -18.55 -11.72 5.04
CA LEU A 545 -19.19 -12.65 4.11
C LEU A 545 -18.94 -12.22 2.66
N THR A 546 -19.13 -10.92 2.36
CA THR A 546 -18.96 -10.40 1.00
C THR A 546 -17.49 -10.28 0.60
N ILE A 547 -16.56 -10.07 1.55
CA ILE A 547 -15.11 -10.18 1.31
C ILE A 547 -14.76 -11.63 0.95
N GLY A 548 -15.34 -12.60 1.65
CA GLY A 548 -15.16 -14.03 1.36
C GLY A 548 -15.68 -14.41 -0.02
N ILE A 549 -16.90 -13.99 -0.38
CA ILE A 549 -17.48 -14.22 -1.71
C ILE A 549 -16.62 -13.57 -2.80
N HIS A 550 -16.26 -12.29 -2.64
CA HIS A 550 -15.42 -11.57 -3.60
C HIS A 550 -14.08 -12.28 -3.80
N THR A 551 -13.36 -12.58 -2.71
CA THR A 551 -12.01 -13.14 -2.79
C THR A 551 -12.04 -14.58 -3.30
N GLY A 552 -12.99 -15.39 -2.84
CA GLY A 552 -13.17 -16.77 -3.27
C GLY A 552 -13.56 -16.89 -4.75
N CYS A 553 -14.56 -16.13 -5.20
CA CYS A 553 -14.96 -16.12 -6.62
C CYS A 553 -13.85 -15.55 -7.51
N SER A 554 -13.10 -14.55 -7.04
CA SER A 554 -11.97 -13.97 -7.78
C SER A 554 -10.80 -14.96 -7.91
N PHE A 555 -10.53 -15.76 -6.87
CA PHE A 555 -9.54 -16.84 -6.94
C PHE A 555 -10.00 -17.95 -7.90
N LEU A 556 -11.28 -18.34 -7.86
CA LEU A 556 -11.85 -19.33 -8.79
C LEU A 556 -11.79 -18.86 -10.26
N GLN A 557 -11.85 -17.56 -10.53
CA GLN A 557 -11.70 -17.02 -11.89
C GLN A 557 -10.33 -17.33 -12.51
N VAL A 558 -9.27 -17.45 -11.71
CA VAL A 558 -7.93 -17.79 -12.21
C VAL A 558 -7.93 -19.15 -12.92
N PHE A 559 -8.83 -20.05 -12.52
CA PHE A 559 -8.96 -21.41 -13.07
C PHE A 559 -10.09 -21.53 -14.10
N SER A 560 -10.66 -20.42 -14.59
CA SER A 560 -11.69 -20.50 -15.62
C SER A 560 -11.13 -21.14 -16.90
N VAL A 561 -11.89 -22.10 -17.41
CA VAL A 561 -11.60 -22.81 -18.67
C VAL A 561 -12.42 -22.27 -19.83
N SER A 562 -13.56 -21.64 -19.55
CA SER A 562 -14.47 -21.08 -20.53
C SER A 562 -14.83 -19.63 -20.21
N TYR A 563 -15.15 -18.89 -21.27
CA TYR A 563 -15.66 -17.52 -21.21
C TYR A 563 -16.91 -17.39 -20.32
N GLU A 564 -17.84 -18.36 -20.41
CA GLU A 564 -19.09 -18.32 -19.63
C GLU A 564 -18.83 -18.50 -18.14
N MET A 565 -17.93 -19.43 -17.78
CA MET A 565 -17.51 -19.62 -16.39
C MET A 565 -16.85 -18.35 -15.84
N PHE A 566 -15.98 -17.72 -16.64
CA PHE A 566 -15.34 -16.47 -16.25
C PHE A 566 -16.37 -15.37 -16.01
N THR A 567 -17.28 -15.12 -16.95
CA THR A 567 -18.28 -14.04 -16.87
C THR A 567 -19.26 -14.25 -15.71
N ALA A 568 -19.69 -15.49 -15.45
CA ALA A 568 -20.55 -15.82 -14.32
C ALA A 568 -19.85 -15.55 -12.97
N LEU A 569 -18.60 -15.99 -12.81
CA LEU A 569 -17.81 -15.72 -11.61
C LEU A 569 -17.48 -14.23 -11.46
N PHE A 570 -17.28 -13.51 -12.57
CA PHE A 570 -17.00 -12.07 -12.55
C PHE A 570 -18.22 -11.26 -12.10
N THR A 571 -19.41 -11.70 -12.47
CA THR A 571 -20.68 -11.15 -11.94
C THR A 571 -20.78 -11.33 -10.41
N LEU A 572 -20.42 -12.50 -9.88
CA LEU A 572 -20.40 -12.76 -8.44
C LEU A 572 -19.34 -11.92 -7.70
N VAL A 573 -18.20 -11.67 -8.33
CA VAL A 573 -17.17 -10.77 -7.78
C VAL A 573 -17.67 -9.33 -7.74
N GLY A 574 -18.39 -8.86 -8.77
CA GLY A 574 -19.07 -7.56 -8.77
C GLY A 574 -20.07 -7.42 -7.62
N LEU A 575 -20.85 -8.48 -7.35
CA LEU A 575 -21.76 -8.55 -6.21
C LEU A 575 -21.02 -8.36 -4.88
N GLY A 576 -19.95 -9.13 -4.64
CA GLY A 576 -19.16 -9.00 -3.40
C GLY A 576 -18.45 -7.65 -3.29
N HIS A 577 -17.95 -7.11 -4.40
CA HIS A 577 -17.15 -5.87 -4.45
C HIS A 577 -17.89 -4.66 -3.89
N ILE A 578 -19.08 -4.39 -4.39
CA ILE A 578 -19.87 -3.24 -3.94
C ILE A 578 -20.38 -3.42 -2.52
N SER A 579 -20.74 -4.65 -2.15
CA SER A 579 -21.25 -4.95 -0.82
C SER A 579 -20.17 -4.70 0.24
N ASN A 580 -18.91 -5.00 -0.09
CA ASN A 580 -17.77 -4.64 0.76
C ASN A 580 -17.67 -3.13 0.95
N TYR A 581 -17.78 -2.36 -0.14
CA TYR A 581 -17.74 -0.90 -0.08
C TYR A 581 -18.88 -0.34 0.78
N VAL A 582 -20.13 -0.75 0.52
CA VAL A 582 -21.31 -0.22 1.22
C VAL A 582 -21.31 -0.61 2.70
N ALA A 583 -21.04 -1.88 3.03
CA ALA A 583 -21.01 -2.33 4.41
C ALA A 583 -19.88 -1.66 5.21
N ALA A 584 -18.69 -1.49 4.62
CA ALA A 584 -17.58 -0.79 5.27
C ALA A 584 -17.87 0.71 5.45
N PHE A 585 -18.47 1.36 4.45
CA PHE A 585 -18.87 2.76 4.53
C PHE A 585 -19.87 2.98 5.68
N VAL A 586 -20.95 2.20 5.73
CA VAL A 586 -21.97 2.32 6.77
C VAL A 586 -21.38 2.04 8.15
N LEU A 587 -20.63 0.94 8.31
CA LEU A 587 -19.98 0.60 9.57
C LEU A 587 -19.04 1.69 10.06
N GLY A 588 -18.23 2.26 9.18
CA GLY A 588 -17.35 3.39 9.51
C GLY A 588 -18.14 4.62 9.96
N THR A 589 -19.22 4.97 9.25
CA THR A 589 -20.05 6.11 9.66
C THR A 589 -20.79 5.87 10.98
N GLU A 590 -21.20 4.64 11.30
CA GLU A 590 -21.92 4.34 12.54
C GLU A 590 -20.99 4.31 13.77
N ILE A 591 -19.72 3.95 13.58
CA ILE A 591 -18.69 3.92 14.65
C ILE A 591 -18.10 5.32 14.91
N LEU A 592 -17.89 6.12 13.87
CA LEU A 592 -17.18 7.40 13.97
C LEU A 592 -18.05 8.52 14.54
N SER A 593 -17.41 9.43 15.28
CA SER A 593 -18.02 10.64 15.84
C SER A 593 -18.43 11.63 14.73
N LYS A 594 -19.33 12.58 15.05
CA LYS A 594 -19.92 13.51 14.06
C LYS A 594 -18.88 14.25 13.20
N SER A 595 -17.79 14.73 13.79
CA SER A 595 -16.73 15.48 13.08
C SER A 595 -15.89 14.58 12.18
N ILE A 596 -15.46 13.42 12.67
CA ILE A 596 -14.59 12.50 11.94
C ILE A 596 -15.37 11.77 10.84
N ARG A 597 -16.66 11.51 11.05
CA ARG A 597 -17.55 10.85 10.08
C ARG A 597 -17.58 11.57 8.74
N ILE A 598 -17.66 12.90 8.75
CA ILE A 598 -17.72 13.69 7.51
C ILE A 598 -16.42 13.52 6.73
N ILE A 599 -15.27 13.63 7.40
CA ILE A 599 -13.94 13.45 6.79
C ILE A 599 -13.79 12.02 6.26
N PHE A 600 -14.20 11.02 7.02
CA PHE A 600 -14.17 9.61 6.59
C PHE A 600 -15.02 9.36 5.34
N ALA A 601 -16.25 9.87 5.33
CA ALA A 601 -17.21 9.63 4.26
C ALA A 601 -16.85 10.36 2.96
N THR A 602 -16.26 11.56 3.04
CA THR A 602 -15.97 12.41 1.87
C THR A 602 -14.54 12.27 1.35
N LEU A 603 -13.56 12.14 2.26
CA LEU A 603 -12.14 12.15 1.89
C LEU A 603 -11.52 10.76 2.06
N GLY A 604 -11.79 10.10 3.19
CA GLY A 604 -11.18 8.82 3.53
C GLY A 604 -11.47 7.75 2.47
N VAL A 605 -12.73 7.35 2.34
CA VAL A 605 -13.13 6.23 1.47
C VAL A 605 -12.75 6.47 0.00
N CYS A 606 -12.91 7.69 -0.51
CA CYS A 606 -12.61 8.06 -1.89
C CYS A 606 -11.11 8.03 -2.19
N ILE A 607 -10.26 8.58 -1.32
CA ILE A 607 -8.80 8.57 -1.54
C ILE A 607 -8.24 7.14 -1.54
N PHE A 608 -8.74 6.26 -0.67
CA PHE A 608 -8.29 4.86 -0.68
C PHE A 608 -8.76 4.10 -1.93
N PHE A 609 -9.89 4.47 -2.53
CA PHE A 609 -10.28 3.96 -3.83
C PHE A 609 -9.28 4.40 -4.91
N ALA A 610 -8.98 5.71 -4.99
CA ALA A 610 -8.01 6.24 -5.95
C ALA A 610 -6.62 5.60 -5.78
N PHE A 611 -6.15 5.43 -4.53
CA PHE A 611 -4.88 4.76 -4.26
C PHE A 611 -4.88 3.31 -4.75
N GLY A 612 -5.97 2.56 -4.53
CA GLY A 612 -6.11 1.22 -5.08
C GLY A 612 -6.07 1.20 -6.61
N PHE A 613 -6.73 2.17 -7.24
CA PHE A 613 -6.73 2.30 -8.70
C PHE A 613 -5.35 2.71 -9.25
N MET A 614 -4.56 3.53 -8.54
CA MET A 614 -3.18 3.87 -8.92
C MET A 614 -2.21 2.68 -8.84
N VAL A 615 -2.45 1.75 -7.91
CA VAL A 615 -1.60 0.55 -7.74
C VAL A 615 -1.89 -0.50 -8.82
N LEU A 616 -3.11 -0.55 -9.37
CA LEU A 616 -3.50 -1.49 -10.42
C LEU A 616 -2.61 -1.44 -11.69
N PRO A 617 -2.39 -0.29 -12.35
CA PRO A 617 -1.54 -0.22 -13.56
C PRO A 617 -0.09 -0.57 -13.25
N LEU A 618 0.40 -0.33 -12.03
CA LEU A 618 1.73 -0.75 -11.60
C LEU A 618 1.84 -2.28 -11.63
N PHE A 619 0.85 -2.99 -11.07
CA PHE A 619 0.81 -4.45 -11.11
C PHE A 619 0.67 -4.98 -12.54
N ALA A 620 -0.20 -4.37 -13.35
CA ALA A 620 -0.39 -4.76 -14.75
C ALA A 620 0.86 -4.54 -15.62
N TYR A 621 1.71 -3.56 -15.27
CA TYR A 621 2.98 -3.33 -15.97
C TYR A 621 3.99 -4.45 -15.71
N PHE A 622 4.08 -4.92 -14.47
CA PHE A 622 4.98 -6.03 -14.10
C PHE A 622 4.43 -7.39 -14.50
N ILE A 623 3.12 -7.58 -14.39
CA ILE A 623 2.43 -8.85 -14.62
C ILE A 623 1.56 -8.72 -15.86
N ARG A 624 2.12 -9.16 -16.99
CA ARG A 624 1.48 -9.05 -18.32
C ARG A 624 0.58 -10.24 -18.69
N ASP A 625 0.53 -11.25 -17.82
CA ASP A 625 -0.38 -12.40 -17.94
C ASP A 625 -1.63 -12.20 -17.06
N TRP A 626 -2.81 -12.29 -17.67
CA TRP A 626 -4.07 -12.00 -16.98
C TRP A 626 -4.36 -12.92 -15.79
N ARG A 627 -4.00 -14.21 -15.86
CA ARG A 627 -4.20 -15.18 -14.75
C ARG A 627 -3.35 -14.81 -13.53
N MET A 628 -2.09 -14.47 -13.76
CA MET A 628 -1.16 -14.05 -12.70
C MET A 628 -1.54 -12.69 -12.14
N LEU A 629 -2.01 -11.78 -13.01
CA LEU A 629 -2.52 -10.47 -12.59
C LEU A 629 -3.75 -10.64 -11.69
N GLN A 630 -4.69 -11.50 -12.08
CA GLN A 630 -5.87 -11.83 -11.27
C GLN A 630 -5.47 -12.42 -9.90
N LEU A 631 -4.51 -13.36 -9.88
CA LEU A 631 -3.98 -13.92 -8.63
C LEU A 631 -3.39 -12.82 -7.73
N ALA A 632 -2.57 -11.92 -8.30
CA ALA A 632 -1.97 -10.81 -7.56
C ALA A 632 -3.05 -9.84 -7.01
N ILE A 633 -4.12 -9.62 -7.76
CA ILE A 633 -5.27 -8.81 -7.34
C ILE A 633 -6.04 -9.45 -6.18
N THR A 634 -6.09 -10.78 -6.10
CA THR A 634 -6.80 -11.50 -5.01
C THR A 634 -6.07 -11.49 -3.66
N MET A 635 -4.73 -11.35 -3.66
CA MET A 635 -3.88 -11.48 -2.47
C MET A 635 -4.22 -10.48 -1.35
N PRO A 636 -4.42 -9.17 -1.62
CA PRO A 636 -4.87 -8.24 -0.59
C PRO A 636 -6.20 -8.63 0.07
N GLY A 637 -7.13 -9.23 -0.68
CA GLY A 637 -8.42 -9.70 -0.16
C GLY A 637 -8.26 -10.77 0.92
N VAL A 638 -7.30 -11.69 0.75
CA VAL A 638 -6.97 -12.72 1.75
C VAL A 638 -6.42 -12.10 3.03
N LEU A 639 -5.52 -11.12 2.90
CA LEU A 639 -4.96 -10.39 4.05
C LEU A 639 -6.06 -9.64 4.84
N CYS A 640 -7.10 -9.19 4.15
CA CYS A 640 -8.23 -8.50 4.77
C CYS A 640 -9.10 -9.42 5.65
N ALA A 641 -9.03 -10.75 5.51
CA ALA A 641 -9.72 -11.66 6.43
C ALA A 641 -9.24 -11.50 7.88
N ALA A 642 -7.96 -11.14 8.08
CA ALA A 642 -7.42 -10.83 9.40
C ALA A 642 -8.10 -9.63 10.08
N LEU A 643 -8.73 -8.74 9.29
CA LEU A 643 -9.51 -7.61 9.82
C LEU A 643 -10.76 -8.04 10.60
N TRP A 644 -11.20 -9.30 10.50
CA TRP A 644 -12.34 -9.82 11.26
C TRP A 644 -12.16 -9.62 12.76
N TRP A 645 -10.94 -9.85 13.24
CA TRP A 645 -10.63 -9.63 14.63
C TRP A 645 -10.53 -8.14 14.96
N PHE A 646 -10.19 -7.28 14.01
CA PHE A 646 -9.97 -5.84 14.22
C PHE A 646 -11.23 -4.98 14.20
N ILE A 647 -12.26 -5.38 13.47
CA ILE A 647 -13.45 -4.56 13.28
C ILE A 647 -14.54 -4.97 14.29
N PRO A 648 -15.00 -4.07 15.17
CA PRO A 648 -16.16 -4.31 16.02
C PRO A 648 -17.46 -4.18 15.21
N GLU A 649 -18.54 -4.75 15.72
CA GLU A 649 -19.89 -4.52 15.17
C GLU A 649 -20.36 -3.10 15.49
N SER A 650 -21.32 -2.58 14.71
CA SER A 650 -21.88 -1.26 14.93
C SER A 650 -22.65 -1.15 16.26
N PRO A 651 -22.27 -0.20 17.16
CA PRO A 651 -23.01 0.04 18.39
C PRO A 651 -24.45 0.48 18.14
N ARG A 652 -24.70 1.23 17.05
CA ARG A 652 -26.04 1.74 16.69
C ARG A 652 -26.95 0.61 16.26
N TRP A 653 -26.44 -0.30 15.44
CA TRP A 653 -27.18 -1.49 15.02
C TRP A 653 -27.50 -2.38 16.23
N LEU A 654 -26.52 -2.61 17.11
CA LEU A 654 -26.74 -3.39 18.35
C LEU A 654 -27.84 -2.79 19.23
N VAL A 655 -27.87 -1.46 19.38
CA VAL A 655 -28.95 -0.78 20.11
C VAL A 655 -30.30 -0.98 19.42
N SER A 656 -30.37 -0.82 18.09
CA SER A 656 -31.61 -1.03 17.34
C SER A 656 -32.16 -2.46 17.41
N GLN A 657 -31.30 -3.44 17.70
CA GLN A 657 -31.66 -4.85 17.86
C GLN A 657 -31.94 -5.24 19.33
N GLY A 658 -31.92 -4.29 20.27
CA GLY A 658 -32.11 -4.54 21.70
C GLY A 658 -30.90 -5.17 22.40
N ARG A 659 -29.75 -5.31 21.74
CA ARG A 659 -28.50 -5.88 22.29
C ARG A 659 -27.66 -4.81 23.00
N ILE A 660 -28.27 -4.13 23.97
CA ILE A 660 -27.70 -2.94 24.65
C ILE A 660 -26.39 -3.26 25.37
N LYS A 661 -26.31 -4.40 26.08
CA LYS A 661 -25.10 -4.80 26.83
C LYS A 661 -23.87 -4.90 25.94
N GLU A 662 -24.02 -5.42 24.72
CA GLU A 662 -22.91 -5.54 23.78
C GLU A 662 -22.48 -4.18 23.22
N ALA A 663 -23.44 -3.33 22.88
CA ALA A 663 -23.17 -1.96 22.43
C ALA A 663 -22.43 -1.17 23.53
N GLU A 664 -22.84 -1.34 24.78
CA GLU A 664 -22.24 -0.70 25.94
C GLU A 664 -20.78 -1.15 26.14
N VAL A 665 -20.48 -2.44 26.01
CA VAL A 665 -19.11 -2.96 26.08
C VAL A 665 -18.22 -2.33 25.02
N ILE A 666 -18.72 -2.15 23.79
CA ILE A 666 -17.96 -1.52 22.69
C ILE A 666 -17.71 -0.04 22.99
N ILE A 667 -18.73 0.70 23.44
CA ILE A 667 -18.62 2.14 23.76
C ILE A 667 -17.73 2.36 24.98
N ARG A 668 -17.86 1.57 26.05
CA ARG A 668 -16.96 1.64 27.22
C ARG A 668 -15.51 1.33 26.83
N ARG A 669 -15.29 0.35 25.95
CA ARG A 669 -13.95 0.05 25.41
C ARG A 669 -13.40 1.22 24.58
N ALA A 670 -14.24 1.90 23.80
CA ALA A 670 -13.87 3.11 23.07
C ALA A 670 -13.54 4.27 24.02
N ALA A 671 -14.37 4.51 25.05
CA ALA A 671 -14.15 5.53 26.06
C ALA A 671 -12.85 5.31 26.85
N LYS A 672 -12.60 4.07 27.32
CA LYS A 672 -11.33 3.65 27.94
C LYS A 672 -10.12 3.82 27.01
N THR A 673 -10.33 3.74 25.70
CA THR A 673 -9.27 3.95 24.70
C THR A 673 -8.99 5.43 24.47
N ASN A 674 -10.02 6.26 24.55
CA ASN A 674 -9.91 7.70 24.42
C ASN A 674 -9.55 8.41 25.74
N GLY A 675 -9.39 7.66 26.84
CA GLY A 675 -9.10 8.21 28.18
C GLY A 675 -10.27 8.94 28.83
N ILE A 676 -11.50 8.70 28.36
CA ILE A 676 -12.71 9.36 28.86
C ILE A 676 -13.40 8.43 29.86
N VAL A 677 -13.76 8.97 31.03
CA VAL A 677 -14.57 8.26 32.03
C VAL A 677 -16.01 8.19 31.52
N ALA A 678 -16.47 6.99 31.17
CA ALA A 678 -17.85 6.78 30.77
C ALA A 678 -18.78 6.82 32.00
N PRO A 679 -19.97 7.43 31.91
CA PRO A 679 -20.97 7.38 32.98
C PRO A 679 -21.38 5.93 33.30
N SER A 680 -21.89 5.70 34.51
CA SER A 680 -22.26 4.38 35.02
C SER A 680 -23.42 3.74 34.27
N THR A 681 -24.33 4.54 33.74
CA THR A 681 -25.39 4.15 32.80
C THR A 681 -25.20 4.96 31.52
N ILE A 682 -24.95 4.28 30.40
CA ILE A 682 -24.80 4.92 29.08
C ILE A 682 -26.13 4.93 28.32
N PHE A 683 -26.94 3.88 28.52
CA PHE A 683 -28.27 3.73 27.96
C PHE A 683 -29.21 3.44 29.13
N ASP A 684 -30.17 4.33 29.39
CA ASP A 684 -31.22 4.08 30.37
C ASP A 684 -32.30 3.22 29.72
N VAL A 685 -32.47 2.00 30.24
CA VAL A 685 -33.41 0.99 29.73
C VAL A 685 -34.87 1.49 29.84
N ASN A 686 -35.16 2.33 30.84
CA ASN A 686 -36.50 2.83 31.13
C ASN A 686 -36.94 3.99 30.21
N GLU A 687 -36.02 4.81 29.67
CA GLU A 687 -36.38 5.85 28.69
C GLU A 687 -36.73 5.26 27.32
N GLN A 688 -36.26 4.06 27.01
CA GLN A 688 -36.53 3.39 25.71
C GLN A 688 -37.83 2.58 25.70
N GLU A 689 -38.37 2.20 26.85
CA GLU A 689 -39.70 1.57 26.95
C GLU A 689 -40.84 2.60 26.76
N GLU A 690 -40.63 3.88 27.10
CA GLU A 690 -41.62 4.94 26.82
C GLU A 690 -41.64 5.38 25.34
N ASP A 691 -40.51 5.30 24.64
CA ASP A 691 -40.43 5.53 23.18
C ASP A 691 -40.98 4.34 22.35
N GLN A 692 -41.30 3.21 23.01
CA GLN A 692 -41.98 2.05 22.42
C GLN A 692 -43.52 2.15 22.45
N ASN A 693 -44.09 3.31 22.78
CA ASN A 693 -45.46 3.59 22.35
C ASN A 693 -45.49 3.74 20.82
N PRO A 694 -46.19 2.88 20.06
CA PRO A 694 -46.13 2.88 18.61
C PRO A 694 -46.96 4.04 18.06
N LYS A 695 -46.44 5.27 18.15
CA LYS A 695 -46.74 6.27 17.13
C LYS A 695 -46.11 5.74 15.85
N LYS A 696 -46.89 4.93 15.11
CA LYS A 696 -46.58 4.37 13.79
C LYS A 696 -45.46 5.17 13.13
N ALA A 697 -44.22 4.67 13.20
CA ALA A 697 -43.24 5.00 12.19
C ALA A 697 -43.87 4.47 10.91
N GLN A 698 -44.56 5.34 10.17
CA GLN A 698 -45.17 4.96 8.91
C GLN A 698 -44.06 4.36 8.08
N SER A 699 -44.17 3.07 7.76
CA SER A 699 -43.28 2.40 6.83
C SER A 699 -43.54 3.04 5.48
N HIS A 700 -42.82 4.12 5.20
CA HIS A 700 -42.87 4.77 3.90
C HIS A 700 -42.42 3.75 2.87
N HIS A 701 -43.20 3.61 1.80
CA HIS A 701 -42.86 2.72 0.70
C HIS A 701 -42.15 3.52 -0.40
N ILE A 702 -41.42 2.82 -1.29
CA ILE A 702 -40.74 3.42 -2.46
C ILE A 702 -41.69 4.29 -3.29
N PHE A 703 -42.97 3.93 -3.33
CA PHE A 703 -44.00 4.69 -4.03
C PHE A 703 -44.27 6.10 -3.44
N ASP A 704 -43.89 6.36 -2.18
CA ASP A 704 -44.02 7.69 -1.57
C ASP A 704 -43.10 8.74 -2.21
N LEU A 705 -42.02 8.34 -2.90
CA LEU A 705 -41.17 9.26 -3.67
C LEU A 705 -41.83 9.78 -4.95
N ILE A 706 -42.84 9.08 -5.45
CA ILE A 706 -43.54 9.41 -6.69
C ILE A 706 -44.90 10.07 -6.37
N ARG A 707 -45.30 10.06 -5.11
CA ARG A 707 -46.63 10.46 -4.65
C ARG A 707 -46.90 11.96 -4.78
N THR A 708 -45.96 12.80 -4.37
CA THR A 708 -46.09 14.28 -4.45
C THR A 708 -45.34 14.84 -5.65
N GLY A 709 -45.96 15.80 -6.35
CA GLY A 709 -45.41 16.39 -7.59
C GLY A 709 -43.99 16.93 -7.45
N ASN A 710 -43.68 17.62 -6.34
CA ASN A 710 -42.35 18.20 -6.10
C ASN A 710 -41.28 17.14 -5.86
N ILE A 711 -41.55 16.14 -5.00
CA ILE A 711 -40.62 15.03 -4.73
C ILE A 711 -40.44 14.17 -5.98
N ARG A 712 -41.49 13.99 -6.78
CA ARG A 712 -41.44 13.26 -8.04
C ARG A 712 -40.50 13.93 -9.04
N ILE A 713 -40.65 15.24 -9.29
CA ILE A 713 -39.76 15.98 -10.19
C ILE A 713 -38.32 15.95 -9.68
N LEU A 714 -38.13 16.19 -8.37
CA LEU A 714 -36.82 16.12 -7.73
C LEU A 714 -36.15 14.74 -7.91
N THR A 715 -36.93 13.66 -7.79
CA THR A 715 -36.46 12.28 -7.94
C THR A 715 -36.14 11.92 -9.38
N ILE A 716 -36.96 12.34 -10.34
CA ILE A 716 -36.64 12.16 -11.77
C ILE A 716 -35.35 12.90 -12.13
N MET A 717 -35.20 14.16 -11.69
CA MET A 717 -33.99 14.94 -11.95
C MET A 717 -32.75 14.31 -11.28
N SER A 718 -32.89 13.83 -10.04
CA SER A 718 -31.81 13.15 -9.35
C SER A 718 -31.43 11.83 -10.05
N ILE A 719 -32.39 11.04 -10.54
CA ILE A 719 -32.12 9.81 -11.30
C ILE A 719 -31.31 10.11 -12.57
N ILE A 720 -31.71 11.13 -13.35
CA ILE A 720 -31.00 11.53 -14.58
C ILE A 720 -29.56 11.99 -14.26
N LEU A 721 -29.41 12.76 -13.19
CA LEU A 721 -28.11 13.27 -12.75
C LEU A 721 -27.16 12.14 -12.33
N TRP A 722 -27.64 11.18 -11.53
CA TRP A 722 -26.87 10.01 -11.12
C TRP A 722 -26.50 9.11 -12.29
N LEU A 723 -27.44 8.87 -13.21
CA LEU A 723 -27.20 8.07 -14.40
C LEU A 723 -26.08 8.68 -15.25
N THR A 724 -26.17 9.97 -15.52
CA THR A 724 -25.23 10.66 -16.43
C THR A 724 -23.83 10.75 -15.86
N ILE A 725 -23.68 11.14 -14.58
CA ILE A 725 -22.35 11.24 -13.97
C ILE A 725 -21.71 9.84 -13.88
N SER A 726 -22.50 8.79 -13.64
CA SER A 726 -22.00 7.42 -13.62
C SER A 726 -21.50 6.95 -15.00
N VAL A 727 -22.28 7.20 -16.06
CA VAL A 727 -21.86 6.89 -17.45
C VAL A 727 -20.57 7.64 -17.80
N GLY A 728 -20.48 8.94 -17.50
CA GLY A 728 -19.27 9.72 -17.75
C GLY A 728 -18.06 9.22 -16.95
N TYR A 729 -18.25 8.96 -15.66
CA TYR A 729 -17.16 8.51 -14.78
C TYR A 729 -16.57 7.15 -15.21
N PHE A 730 -17.43 6.15 -15.41
CA PHE A 730 -16.98 4.81 -15.79
C PHE A 730 -16.61 4.73 -17.27
N GLY A 731 -17.29 5.48 -18.15
CA GLY A 731 -16.94 5.57 -19.57
C GLY A 731 -15.52 6.09 -19.78
N LEU A 732 -15.14 7.20 -19.13
CA LEU A 732 -13.77 7.74 -19.19
C LEU A 732 -12.74 6.80 -18.57
N SER A 733 -13.06 6.18 -17.44
CA SER A 733 -12.18 5.20 -16.79
C SER A 733 -11.91 3.96 -17.65
N LEU A 734 -12.93 3.47 -18.37
CA LEU A 734 -12.81 2.30 -19.25
C LEU A 734 -12.21 2.66 -20.62
N ALA A 735 -12.39 3.88 -21.10
CA ALA A 735 -11.80 4.38 -22.34
C ALA A 735 -10.33 4.79 -22.20
N THR A 736 -9.75 4.77 -21.00
CA THR A 736 -8.36 5.20 -20.79
C THR A 736 -7.32 4.43 -21.65
N PRO A 737 -7.49 3.12 -21.96
CA PRO A 737 -6.59 2.40 -22.86
C PRO A 737 -6.67 2.82 -24.33
N THR A 738 -7.77 3.42 -24.77
CA THR A 738 -7.95 3.83 -26.18
C THR A 738 -7.25 5.14 -26.50
N LEU A 739 -6.75 5.85 -25.47
CA LEU A 739 -5.95 7.05 -25.63
C LEU A 739 -4.57 6.72 -26.21
N ASN A 740 -4.14 7.51 -27.20
CA ASN A 740 -2.81 7.39 -27.78
C ASN A 740 -1.71 7.48 -26.70
N GLY A 741 -0.67 6.65 -26.81
CA GLY A 741 0.45 6.60 -25.87
C GLY A 741 0.50 5.32 -25.04
N ASN A 742 1.16 5.39 -23.87
CA ASN A 742 1.35 4.21 -23.02
C ASN A 742 0.10 3.96 -22.15
N ILE A 743 -0.54 2.81 -22.33
CA ILE A 743 -1.77 2.39 -21.63
C ILE A 743 -1.59 2.45 -20.10
N TYR A 744 -0.46 1.98 -19.58
CA TYR A 744 -0.19 1.95 -18.13
C TYR A 744 -0.07 3.36 -17.55
N LEU A 745 0.62 4.25 -18.25
CA LEU A 745 0.77 5.65 -17.85
C LEU A 745 -0.58 6.38 -17.90
N ASN A 746 -1.35 6.19 -18.97
CA ASN A 746 -2.67 6.80 -19.14
C ASN A 746 -3.61 6.36 -18.00
N CYS A 747 -3.61 5.07 -17.65
CA CYS A 747 -4.39 4.53 -16.52
C CYS A 747 -3.92 5.09 -15.17
N PHE A 748 -2.60 5.19 -14.96
CA PHE A 748 -2.06 5.77 -13.73
C PHE A 748 -2.42 7.25 -13.58
N LEU A 749 -2.31 8.03 -14.66
CA LEU A 749 -2.71 9.45 -14.67
C LEU A 749 -4.20 9.61 -14.39
N SER A 750 -5.05 8.78 -15.02
CA SER A 750 -6.51 8.75 -14.78
C SER A 750 -6.83 8.52 -13.30
N ALA A 751 -6.11 7.60 -12.64
CA ALA A 751 -6.26 7.35 -11.21
C ALA A 751 -5.67 8.46 -10.33
N ALA A 752 -4.51 9.01 -10.69
CA ALA A 752 -3.81 10.04 -9.91
C ALA A 752 -4.59 11.35 -9.87
N VAL A 753 -5.33 11.68 -10.93
CA VAL A 753 -6.18 12.87 -11.03
C VAL A 753 -7.38 12.82 -10.07
N GLU A 754 -7.81 11.63 -9.64
CA GLU A 754 -8.92 11.51 -8.69
C GLU A 754 -8.56 12.07 -7.29
N VAL A 755 -7.30 11.94 -6.86
CA VAL A 755 -6.83 12.43 -5.56
C VAL A 755 -7.01 13.95 -5.40
N PRO A 756 -6.45 14.81 -6.28
CA PRO A 756 -6.68 16.25 -6.19
C PRO A 756 -8.15 16.61 -6.45
N ALA A 757 -8.90 15.85 -7.26
CA ALA A 757 -10.32 16.07 -7.47
C ALA A 757 -11.13 15.88 -6.17
N TYR A 758 -10.86 14.84 -5.38
CA TYR A 758 -11.51 14.61 -4.10
C TYR A 758 -11.14 15.66 -3.05
N VAL A 759 -9.87 16.08 -3.00
CA VAL A 759 -9.42 17.15 -2.09
C VAL A 759 -10.09 18.48 -2.45
N LEU A 760 -10.14 18.83 -3.75
CA LEU A 760 -10.83 20.03 -4.20
C LEU A 760 -12.33 19.94 -3.90
N ALA A 761 -12.96 18.78 -4.12
CA ALA A 761 -14.36 18.60 -3.84
C ALA A 761 -14.69 18.82 -2.35
N TRP A 762 -13.85 18.28 -1.46
CA TRP A 762 -13.96 18.50 -0.03
C TRP A 762 -13.79 19.99 0.35
N LEU A 763 -12.82 20.70 -0.23
CA LEU A 763 -12.63 22.14 -0.01
C LEU A 763 -13.80 22.98 -0.51
N LEU A 764 -14.30 22.68 -1.72
CA LEU A 764 -15.45 23.36 -2.33
C LEU A 764 -16.73 23.15 -1.54
N LEU A 765 -16.92 21.98 -0.92
CA LEU A 765 -18.08 21.72 -0.04
C LEU A 765 -18.04 22.52 1.26
N GLN A 766 -16.86 22.97 1.71
CA GLN A 766 -16.70 23.77 2.93
C GLN A 766 -16.87 25.28 2.68
N HIS A 767 -16.34 25.78 1.56
CA HIS A 767 -16.21 27.23 1.32
C HIS A 767 -17.25 27.79 0.33
N VAL A 768 -17.76 26.95 -0.58
CA VAL A 768 -18.68 27.38 -1.64
C VAL A 768 -20.03 26.70 -1.44
N THR A 769 -21.12 27.39 -1.77
CA THR A 769 -22.45 26.77 -1.71
C THR A 769 -22.50 25.58 -2.66
N ARG A 770 -23.01 24.45 -2.18
CA ARG A 770 -22.99 23.14 -2.85
C ARG A 770 -23.54 23.17 -4.28
N ARG A 771 -24.53 24.03 -4.53
CA ARG A 771 -25.07 24.25 -5.88
C ARG A 771 -23.99 24.71 -6.85
N TYR A 772 -23.25 25.77 -6.54
CA TYR A 772 -22.24 26.30 -7.45
C TYR A 772 -21.04 25.36 -7.56
N SER A 773 -20.69 24.68 -6.48
CA SER A 773 -19.63 23.67 -6.47
C SER A 773 -19.92 22.52 -7.44
N MET A 774 -21.16 22.00 -7.43
CA MET A 774 -21.58 20.91 -8.31
C MET A 774 -21.79 21.37 -9.75
N ALA A 775 -22.39 22.54 -9.96
CA ALA A 775 -22.55 23.11 -11.31
C ALA A 775 -21.18 23.38 -11.94
N GLY A 776 -20.24 23.93 -11.17
CA GLY A 776 -18.90 24.28 -11.64
C GLY A 776 -18.07 23.06 -12.02
N SER A 777 -18.11 21.99 -11.21
CA SER A 777 -17.39 20.75 -11.52
C SER A 777 -17.96 20.02 -12.74
N LEU A 778 -19.29 20.01 -12.88
CA LEU A 778 -19.94 19.54 -14.09
C LEU A 778 -19.54 20.41 -15.27
N PHE A 779 -19.77 21.72 -15.23
CA PHE A 779 -19.46 22.63 -16.35
C PHE A 779 -18.00 22.51 -16.82
N LEU A 780 -17.06 22.37 -15.89
CA LEU A 780 -15.66 22.09 -16.20
C LEU A 780 -15.50 20.78 -17.00
N GLY A 781 -16.11 19.68 -16.55
CA GLY A 781 -16.07 18.40 -17.29
C GLY A 781 -16.69 18.51 -18.69
N GLY A 782 -17.87 19.13 -18.80
CA GLY A 782 -18.60 19.20 -20.06
C GLY A 782 -18.00 20.14 -21.10
N SER A 783 -17.47 21.28 -20.66
CA SER A 783 -16.84 22.26 -21.56
C SER A 783 -15.56 21.70 -22.20
N VAL A 784 -14.80 20.91 -21.46
CA VAL A 784 -13.56 20.30 -21.93
C VAL A 784 -13.82 19.21 -22.98
N LEU A 785 -14.90 18.44 -22.84
CA LEU A 785 -15.31 17.46 -23.84
C LEU A 785 -15.61 18.09 -25.21
N VAL A 786 -16.25 19.26 -25.25
CA VAL A 786 -16.56 19.97 -26.50
C VAL A 786 -15.29 20.40 -27.25
N LEU A 787 -14.20 20.62 -26.52
CA LEU A 787 -12.91 21.01 -27.09
C LEU A 787 -12.14 19.81 -27.68
N LEU A 788 -12.45 18.57 -27.27
CA LEU A 788 -11.70 17.37 -27.67
C LEU A 788 -11.69 17.12 -29.18
N PRO A 789 -12.82 17.21 -29.92
CA PRO A 789 -12.84 17.01 -31.37
C PRO A 789 -12.13 18.11 -32.17
N LEU A 790 -11.87 19.27 -31.56
CA LEU A 790 -11.17 20.39 -32.20
C LEU A 790 -9.65 20.20 -32.21
N VAL A 791 -9.12 19.24 -31.44
CA VAL A 791 -7.68 18.97 -31.34
C VAL A 791 -7.24 18.07 -32.49
N PRO A 792 -6.29 18.50 -33.34
CA PRO A 792 -5.71 17.65 -34.38
C PRO A 792 -5.02 16.41 -33.80
N SER A 793 -5.05 15.30 -34.54
CA SER A 793 -4.48 14.00 -34.14
C SER A 793 -2.98 14.00 -33.86
N ASP A 794 -2.25 15.04 -34.27
CA ASP A 794 -0.81 15.19 -34.03
C ASP A 794 -0.46 15.59 -32.58
N TYR A 795 -1.40 16.20 -31.84
CA TYR A 795 -1.16 16.72 -30.48
C TYR A 795 -1.69 15.78 -29.38
N ASN A 796 -1.14 14.56 -29.33
CA ASN A 796 -1.55 13.52 -28.36
C ASN A 796 -1.49 13.98 -26.89
N PHE A 797 -0.46 14.76 -26.52
CA PHE A 797 -0.32 15.26 -25.14
C PHE A 797 -1.46 16.21 -24.72
N VAL A 798 -1.93 17.06 -25.66
CA VAL A 798 -3.03 17.98 -25.40
C VAL A 798 -4.35 17.22 -25.23
N SER A 799 -4.58 16.20 -26.08
CA SER A 799 -5.76 15.33 -25.96
C SER A 799 -5.80 14.61 -24.61
N ILE A 800 -4.68 13.99 -24.19
CA ILE A 800 -4.58 13.34 -22.87
C ILE A 800 -4.84 14.36 -21.75
N GLY A 801 -4.23 15.54 -21.81
CA GLY A 801 -4.43 16.60 -20.82
C GLY A 801 -5.89 17.04 -20.67
N LEU A 802 -6.62 17.18 -21.79
CA LEU A 802 -8.04 17.50 -21.79
C LEU A 802 -8.89 16.36 -21.20
N VAL A 803 -8.64 15.11 -21.57
CA VAL A 803 -9.34 13.95 -20.99
C VAL A 803 -9.11 13.85 -19.48
N MET A 804 -7.90 14.14 -19.01
CA MET A 804 -7.60 14.18 -17.58
C MET A 804 -8.33 15.33 -16.87
N LEU A 805 -8.44 16.50 -17.49
CA LEU A 805 -9.20 17.63 -16.93
C LEU A 805 -10.71 17.35 -16.90
N GLU A 806 -11.24 16.64 -17.89
CA GLU A 806 -12.62 16.15 -17.89
C GLU A 806 -12.84 15.15 -16.73
N LYS A 807 -11.96 14.14 -16.62
CA LYS A 807 -11.99 13.14 -15.56
C LYS A 807 -11.92 13.78 -14.17
N PHE A 808 -11.14 14.84 -14.01
CA PHE A 808 -11.08 15.66 -12.80
C PHE A 808 -12.45 16.27 -12.44
N GLY A 809 -13.10 16.94 -13.39
CA GLY A 809 -14.41 17.57 -13.19
C GLY A 809 -15.50 16.55 -12.84
N VAL A 810 -15.57 15.45 -13.59
CA VAL A 810 -16.56 14.38 -13.37
C VAL A 810 -16.34 13.69 -12.02
N THR A 811 -15.10 13.40 -11.64
CA THR A 811 -14.78 12.79 -10.34
C THR A 811 -15.13 13.71 -9.17
N SER A 812 -14.83 15.01 -9.31
CA SER A 812 -15.24 16.01 -8.32
C SER A 812 -16.77 16.05 -8.18
N ALA A 813 -17.53 16.02 -9.29
CA ALA A 813 -18.99 16.00 -9.27
C ALA A 813 -19.55 14.72 -8.62
N TYR A 814 -19.00 13.55 -8.96
CA TYR A 814 -19.45 12.25 -8.44
C TYR A 814 -19.29 12.15 -6.92
N SER A 815 -18.20 12.71 -6.36
CA SER A 815 -17.98 12.69 -4.91
C SER A 815 -18.97 13.57 -4.13
N MET A 816 -19.32 14.74 -4.68
CA MET A 816 -20.32 15.65 -4.09
C MET A 816 -21.75 15.11 -4.19
N LEU A 817 -22.04 14.28 -5.20
CA LEU A 817 -23.38 13.81 -5.55
C LEU A 817 -24.07 13.08 -4.38
N TYR A 818 -23.35 12.22 -3.66
CA TYR A 818 -23.87 11.51 -2.48
C TYR A 818 -24.35 12.45 -1.38
N VAL A 819 -23.59 13.52 -1.14
CA VAL A 819 -23.90 14.51 -0.10
C VAL A 819 -25.05 15.40 -0.57
N PHE A 820 -25.03 15.82 -1.83
CA PHE A 820 -26.06 16.67 -2.42
C PHE A 820 -27.44 16.00 -2.38
N THR A 821 -27.56 14.73 -2.80
CA THR A 821 -28.85 14.03 -2.74
C THR A 821 -29.29 13.73 -1.33
N ALA A 822 -28.38 13.47 -0.39
CA ALA A 822 -28.78 13.31 1.00
C ALA A 822 -29.45 14.58 1.57
N GLU A 823 -29.11 15.78 1.09
CA GLU A 823 -29.69 17.01 1.63
C GLU A 823 -30.96 17.49 0.95
N LEU A 824 -31.17 17.12 -0.32
CA LEU A 824 -32.36 17.48 -1.08
C LEU A 824 -33.64 16.85 -0.52
N TYR A 825 -33.51 15.70 0.17
CA TYR A 825 -34.66 14.95 0.66
C TYR A 825 -34.87 15.12 2.17
N PRO A 826 -36.14 15.21 2.62
CA PRO A 826 -36.47 15.23 4.03
C PRO A 826 -36.01 13.94 4.71
N THR A 827 -35.67 14.04 6.00
CA THR A 827 -35.02 12.97 6.78
C THR A 827 -35.75 11.62 6.72
N LEU A 828 -37.08 11.64 6.64
CA LEU A 828 -37.94 10.46 6.58
C LEU A 828 -37.78 9.61 5.31
N VAL A 829 -37.56 10.24 4.15
CA VAL A 829 -37.45 9.56 2.83
C VAL A 829 -36.04 9.60 2.23
N ARG A 830 -35.12 10.31 2.89
CA ARG A 830 -33.74 10.54 2.44
C ARG A 830 -32.99 9.26 2.06
N ASN A 831 -32.96 8.27 2.96
CA ASN A 831 -32.21 7.03 2.72
C ASN A 831 -32.77 6.26 1.51
N MET A 832 -34.09 6.28 1.35
CA MET A 832 -34.77 5.63 0.23
C MET A 832 -34.49 6.35 -1.10
N ALA A 833 -34.51 7.68 -1.09
CA ALA A 833 -34.16 8.50 -2.24
C ALA A 833 -32.71 8.30 -2.70
N VAL A 834 -31.76 8.33 -1.76
CA VAL A 834 -30.34 8.07 -2.03
C VAL A 834 -30.16 6.64 -2.56
N GLY A 835 -30.88 5.66 -2.02
CA GLY A 835 -30.87 4.28 -2.51
C GLY A 835 -31.31 4.15 -3.97
N ILE A 836 -32.48 4.68 -4.31
CA ILE A 836 -33.05 4.60 -5.68
C ILE A 836 -32.18 5.35 -6.69
N THR A 837 -31.72 6.55 -6.34
CA THR A 837 -30.86 7.36 -7.22
C THR A 837 -29.48 6.72 -7.41
N SER A 838 -28.93 6.10 -6.37
CA SER A 838 -27.71 5.27 -6.47
C SER A 838 -27.91 4.04 -7.36
N MET A 839 -29.07 3.36 -7.30
CA MET A 839 -29.39 2.25 -8.21
C MET A 839 -29.41 2.71 -9.68
N ALA A 840 -29.96 3.89 -9.96
CA ALA A 840 -29.94 4.46 -11.30
C ALA A 840 -28.51 4.71 -11.81
N SER A 841 -27.59 5.15 -10.95
CA SER A 841 -26.16 5.23 -11.31
C SER A 841 -25.57 3.87 -11.70
N ARG A 842 -25.98 2.77 -11.05
CA ARG A 842 -25.49 1.43 -11.41
C ARG A 842 -25.97 0.99 -12.78
N VAL A 843 -27.19 1.37 -13.18
CA VAL A 843 -27.64 1.21 -14.57
C VAL A 843 -26.73 1.98 -15.53
N GLY A 844 -26.31 3.20 -15.16
CA GLY A 844 -25.33 3.96 -15.93
C GLY A 844 -23.99 3.24 -16.11
N SER A 845 -23.48 2.61 -15.05
CA SER A 845 -22.24 1.82 -15.13
C SER A 845 -22.38 0.55 -15.98
N ILE A 846 -23.57 -0.03 -16.11
CA ILE A 846 -23.82 -1.20 -16.98
C ILE A 846 -23.77 -0.78 -18.46
N ILE A 847 -24.23 0.43 -18.77
CA ILE A 847 -24.25 0.96 -20.15
C ILE A 847 -22.89 1.53 -20.56
N ALA A 848 -22.07 1.99 -19.61
CA ALA A 848 -20.78 2.64 -19.88
C ALA A 848 -19.83 1.85 -20.81
N PRO A 849 -19.60 0.53 -20.65
CA PRO A 849 -18.74 -0.24 -21.58
C PRO A 849 -19.22 -0.20 -23.03
N TYR A 850 -20.54 -0.20 -23.25
CA TYR A 850 -21.11 -0.11 -24.60
C TYR A 850 -20.93 1.27 -25.23
N PHE A 851 -20.89 2.34 -24.43
CA PHE A 851 -20.55 3.67 -24.94
C PHE A 851 -19.11 3.73 -25.44
N VAL A 852 -18.17 3.10 -24.73
CA VAL A 852 -16.77 3.00 -25.17
C VAL A 852 -16.68 2.18 -26.46
N TYR A 853 -17.34 1.03 -26.51
CA TYR A 853 -17.39 0.16 -27.68
C TYR A 853 -17.96 0.85 -28.93
N LEU A 854 -19.05 1.61 -28.80
CA LEU A 854 -19.61 2.40 -29.91
C LEU A 854 -18.67 3.51 -30.39
N GLY A 855 -17.79 4.02 -29.51
CA GLY A 855 -16.78 5.02 -29.86
C GLY A 855 -15.72 4.50 -30.83
N GLU A 856 -15.36 3.22 -30.74
CA GLU A 856 -14.34 2.59 -31.61
C GLU A 856 -14.85 2.34 -33.04
N MET A 857 -16.17 2.27 -33.25
CA MET A 857 -16.81 1.93 -34.54
C MET A 857 -16.97 3.12 -35.51
N HIS A 858 -16.09 4.14 -35.45
CA HIS A 858 -16.11 5.35 -36.31
C HIS A 858 -17.42 6.16 -36.29
N LEU A 859 -17.99 6.39 -35.11
CA LEU A 859 -19.03 7.41 -34.91
C LEU A 859 -18.53 8.51 -33.95
N VAL A 860 -17.34 9.04 -34.26
CA VAL A 860 -16.66 10.12 -33.52
C VAL A 860 -17.54 11.37 -33.37
N LEU A 861 -18.49 11.57 -34.29
CA LEU A 861 -19.43 12.68 -34.25
C LEU A 861 -20.68 12.43 -33.39
N SER A 862 -21.11 11.19 -33.14
CA SER A 862 -22.34 10.92 -32.36
C SER A 862 -22.09 10.72 -30.88
N LEU A 863 -20.92 10.17 -30.49
CA LEU A 863 -20.61 9.88 -29.08
C LEU A 863 -20.26 11.16 -28.31
N ASN A 864 -19.44 12.03 -28.90
CA ASN A 864 -19.17 13.35 -28.36
C ASN A 864 -20.44 14.21 -28.31
N LEU A 865 -21.36 14.06 -29.29
CA LEU A 865 -22.65 14.74 -29.31
C LEU A 865 -23.62 14.18 -28.27
N LEU A 866 -23.60 12.87 -28.00
CA LEU A 866 -24.45 12.23 -26.99
C LEU A 866 -23.95 12.51 -25.58
N ILE A 867 -22.64 12.50 -25.35
CA ILE A 867 -22.04 12.94 -24.08
C ILE A 867 -22.31 14.44 -23.90
N CYS A 868 -22.19 15.26 -24.96
CA CYS A 868 -22.57 16.68 -24.93
C CYS A 868 -24.08 16.91 -24.69
N LEU A 869 -24.96 16.05 -25.21
CA LEU A 869 -26.40 16.06 -24.94
C LEU A 869 -26.68 15.66 -23.49
N CYS A 870 -26.03 14.61 -22.97
CA CYS A 870 -26.09 14.22 -21.57
C CYS A 870 -25.54 15.31 -20.64
N PHE A 871 -24.51 16.05 -21.08
CA PHE A 871 -23.91 17.15 -20.34
C PHE A 871 -24.79 18.40 -20.36
N CYS A 872 -25.33 18.79 -21.51
CA CYS A 872 -26.36 19.82 -21.65
C CYS A 872 -27.61 19.45 -20.86
N MET A 873 -28.01 18.17 -20.84
CA MET A 873 -29.12 17.68 -20.01
C MET A 873 -28.78 17.70 -18.52
N CYS A 874 -27.53 17.51 -18.10
CA CYS A 874 -27.10 17.67 -16.71
C CYS A 874 -27.06 19.13 -16.29
N VAL A 875 -26.58 20.03 -17.16
CA VAL A 875 -26.62 21.49 -16.92
C VAL A 875 -28.07 21.96 -16.88
N CYS A 876 -28.93 21.51 -17.80
CA CYS A 876 -30.36 21.80 -17.80
C CYS A 876 -31.09 21.18 -16.61
N ALA A 877 -30.81 19.93 -16.22
CA ALA A 877 -31.39 19.29 -15.04
C ALA A 877 -30.92 19.96 -13.75
N PHE A 878 -29.66 20.40 -13.70
CA PHE A 878 -29.09 21.12 -12.57
C PHE A 878 -29.67 22.54 -12.45
N VAL A 879 -29.82 23.26 -13.56
CA VAL A 879 -30.53 24.53 -13.65
C VAL A 879 -32.01 24.34 -13.28
N CYS A 880 -32.66 23.27 -13.74
CA CYS A 880 -34.03 22.93 -13.36
C CYS A 880 -34.17 22.57 -11.87
N VAL A 881 -33.21 21.88 -11.26
CA VAL A 881 -33.19 21.63 -9.79
C VAL A 881 -33.02 22.94 -9.03
N CYS A 882 -32.14 23.83 -9.50
CA CYS A 882 -31.97 25.15 -8.90
C CYS A 882 -33.21 26.05 -9.08
N VAL A 883 -33.86 26.00 -10.24
CA VAL A 883 -35.09 26.73 -10.54
C VAL A 883 -36.28 26.15 -9.77
N CYS A 884 -36.42 24.82 -9.67
CA CYS A 884 -37.47 24.19 -8.86
C CYS A 884 -37.32 24.48 -7.37
N VAL A 885 -36.09 24.49 -6.83
CA VAL A 885 -35.84 24.88 -5.44
C VAL A 885 -36.10 26.37 -5.23
N CYS A 886 -35.71 27.24 -6.18
CA CYS A 886 -36.05 28.66 -6.13
C CYS A 886 -37.57 28.91 -6.21
N VAL A 887 -38.30 28.19 -7.07
CA VAL A 887 -39.76 28.30 -7.18
C VAL A 887 -40.46 27.75 -5.94
N CYS A 888 -39.98 26.67 -5.31
CA CYS A 888 -40.51 26.19 -4.04
C CYS A 888 -40.27 27.17 -2.88
N VAL A 889 -39.10 27.83 -2.84
CA VAL A 889 -38.79 28.86 -1.84
C VAL A 889 -39.58 30.16 -2.09
N TRP A 890 -39.88 30.50 -3.36
CA TRP A 890 -40.68 31.67 -3.71
C TRP A 890 -42.20 31.46 -3.54
N CYS A 891 -42.70 30.24 -3.74
CA CYS A 891 -44.12 29.91 -3.61
C CYS A 891 -44.60 29.61 -2.18
N GLY A 892 -43.73 29.68 -1.17
CA GLY A 892 -44.14 29.58 0.24
C GLY A 892 -44.97 28.32 0.57
N VAL A 893 -44.47 27.14 0.20
CA VAL A 893 -45.02 25.84 0.62
C VAL A 893 -43.99 25.06 1.43
#